data_AF-A0A5C1AQZ9-F1
#
_entry.id   AF-A0A5C1AQZ9-F1
#
_cell.length_a   1.000
_cell.length_b   1.000
_cell.length_c   1.000
_cell.angle_alpha   90.00
_cell.angle_beta   90.00
_cell.angle_gamma   90.00
#
_symmetry.space_group_name_H-M   'P 1'
#
loop_
_entity.id
_entity.type
_entity.pdbx_description
1 polymer ?
#
loop_
_entity_poly.entity_id
_entity_poly.type
_entity_poly.pdbx_seq_one_letter_code
_entity_poly.pdbx_strand_id
1 'polypeptide(L)'
;MFDKTQVTYLALREIVSEKTRPIIAWIGAGASAPAGLPSWKHLKEQMCEALDAKGIAKIGEDKVRNDAQAALVRTEKDYWASFQMLKEFLGKTTYRETIRHALKKAESATIPVIYDYLWKLGVNGILNLNIDPLAKRSYSSARPGKTLHDFAGKYAASHMHVLRSSHPFIAYLHGLLDDESSWVFTASELNQLFATSGYKELITSLASTATLIFIGISADDTAAGGHLTRLRDQNIDFGTHFWITDRNDSSADKWAEESGVRVIRFANADRSFAELNQLIRDLVTHIPPEQTADPVAPSVRSTHERLELPLPDELEKRHPEEIRELLNDAASAILAKTDEAKYLEYEKLCSTYDSSVYKAWYIRSTPPGNVFAGYTIIEEVAEGGFGTVYRGEDINKRQVAVKILHEKVRRKLDMLQSFRRGVAAMNILSGAEVAGIVPYIRASEVPASVVMDFVEGPSLAEAVEKRLVIEWAQILRIAIDLAYILKTSHGLPQRVLHRDVRPSNIMIRNGYVPDPSEWEVVVLDFDLSWHKDALELSVGPGKFSSGYLSPEQLVGDTKTSTRNALVDSYGLGMTLLFLRTAKAPIPFQHRHGEWNHLLGKYANESPCRSWLSLPNRFFRLIEQATLETQLKRWGMTQIHGELLSLQQAILRPAELRSADLLAEEIAYRSFGLGYKWDVDKSVAIMSSPTGLTARCVAHERDRSIAIEASWKKTGKEQHARIKQWIFNAADNARSQLQKSSWSKVTSDRNQSEVTVRAIVSTETAAQHMNTITSGFIKCLDALNPD
;
A
#
# COMPACT_ATOMS: atom_id res chain seq x y z
N MET A 1 8.61 29.06 -14.23
CA MET A 1 7.41 28.47 -13.61
C MET A 1 7.27 27.11 -14.23
N PHE A 2 7.13 26.06 -13.42
CA PHE A 2 7.16 24.68 -13.91
C PHE A 2 6.07 24.39 -14.97
N ASP A 3 6.45 23.75 -16.08
CA ASP A 3 5.52 23.33 -17.14
C ASP A 3 4.71 22.09 -16.73
N LYS A 4 3.44 22.31 -16.41
CA LYS A 4 2.47 21.27 -16.00
C LYS A 4 1.87 20.48 -17.16
N THR A 5 2.17 20.82 -18.41
CA THR A 5 1.58 20.18 -19.60
C THR A 5 2.36 18.95 -20.07
N GLN A 6 3.54 18.70 -19.50
CA GLN A 6 4.33 17.50 -19.76
C GLN A 6 3.49 16.23 -19.54
N VAL A 7 3.34 15.40 -20.57
CA VAL A 7 2.55 14.14 -20.52
C VAL A 7 3.05 13.21 -19.42
N THR A 8 4.36 13.13 -19.22
CA THR A 8 4.98 12.34 -18.15
C THR A 8 4.64 12.87 -16.76
N TYR A 9 4.58 14.20 -16.60
CA TYR A 9 4.15 14.83 -15.35
C TYR A 9 2.69 14.55 -15.03
N LEU A 10 1.80 14.68 -16.03
CA LEU A 10 0.37 14.40 -15.88
C LEU A 10 0.13 12.96 -15.43
N ALA A 11 0.84 12.00 -16.04
CA ALA A 11 0.77 10.59 -15.64
C ALA A 11 1.22 10.35 -14.19
N LEU A 12 2.30 11.00 -13.73
CA LEU A 12 2.73 10.92 -12.33
C LEU A 12 1.70 11.57 -11.39
N ARG A 13 1.14 12.72 -11.79
CA ARG A 13 0.15 13.45 -11.01
C ARG A 13 -1.10 12.63 -10.74
N GLU A 14 -1.60 11.90 -11.73
CA GLU A 14 -2.71 10.96 -11.58
C GLU A 14 -2.40 9.83 -10.59
N ILE A 15 -1.22 9.20 -10.70
CA ILE A 15 -0.80 8.12 -9.77
C ILE A 15 -0.80 8.63 -8.33
N VAL A 16 -0.25 9.83 -8.11
CA VAL A 16 -0.13 10.43 -6.78
C VAL A 16 -1.50 10.81 -6.22
N SER A 17 -2.32 11.50 -7.01
CA SER A 17 -3.58 12.08 -6.57
C SER A 17 -4.66 11.02 -6.33
N GLU A 18 -4.66 9.95 -7.13
CA GLU A 18 -5.58 8.82 -6.98
C GLU A 18 -5.09 7.76 -5.98
N LYS A 19 -3.83 7.85 -5.50
CA LYS A 19 -3.21 6.92 -4.53
C LYS A 19 -3.23 5.44 -4.97
N THR A 20 -3.10 5.21 -6.27
CA THR A 20 -3.26 3.90 -6.91
C THR A 20 -2.06 2.97 -6.73
N ARG A 21 -0.85 3.52 -6.60
CA ARG A 21 0.37 2.76 -6.27
C ARG A 21 1.15 3.45 -5.14
N PRO A 22 1.83 2.67 -4.29
CA PRO A 22 2.79 3.23 -3.33
C PRO A 22 3.85 4.05 -4.05
N ILE A 23 4.31 5.13 -3.42
CA ILE A 23 5.38 5.97 -3.98
C ILE A 23 6.64 5.75 -3.16
N ILE A 24 7.73 5.44 -3.84
CA ILE A 24 9.06 5.33 -3.23
C ILE A 24 9.97 6.36 -3.88
N ALA A 25 10.57 7.22 -3.08
CA ALA A 25 11.54 8.18 -3.58
C ALA A 25 12.94 7.57 -3.56
N TRP A 26 13.61 7.57 -4.70
CA TRP A 26 15.01 7.17 -4.81
C TRP A 26 15.87 8.41 -4.93
N ILE A 27 16.66 8.66 -3.89
CA ILE A 27 17.34 9.93 -3.67
C ILE A 27 18.85 9.76 -3.83
N GLY A 28 19.42 10.58 -4.72
CA GLY A 28 20.86 10.73 -4.92
C GLY A 28 21.42 12.02 -4.31
N ALA A 29 22.71 12.26 -4.54
CA ALA A 29 23.44 13.38 -3.95
C ALA A 29 22.90 14.76 -4.37
N GLY A 30 22.26 14.87 -5.54
CA GLY A 30 21.67 16.12 -6.03
C GLY A 30 20.59 16.68 -5.11
N ALA A 31 19.82 15.83 -4.43
CA ALA A 31 18.80 16.29 -3.47
C ALA A 31 19.41 16.78 -2.15
N SER A 32 20.57 16.24 -1.76
CA SER A 32 21.33 16.66 -0.58
C SER A 32 22.25 17.85 -0.85
N ALA A 33 22.50 18.22 -2.11
CA ALA A 33 23.45 19.26 -2.49
C ALA A 33 23.24 20.62 -1.77
N PRO A 34 21.99 21.11 -1.57
CA PRO A 34 21.76 22.35 -0.82
C PRO A 34 22.22 22.31 0.65
N ALA A 35 22.42 21.12 1.23
CA ALA A 35 22.95 20.97 2.59
C ALA A 35 24.47 21.23 2.66
N GLY A 36 25.14 21.41 1.50
CA GLY A 36 26.57 21.69 1.43
C GLY A 36 27.44 20.53 1.90
N LEU A 37 27.00 19.29 1.61
CA LEU A 37 27.77 18.06 1.77
C LEU A 37 28.76 17.88 0.60
N PRO A 38 29.91 17.22 0.81
CA PRO A 38 30.90 17.04 -0.25
C PRO A 38 30.34 16.14 -1.36
N SER A 39 30.54 16.55 -2.61
CA SER A 39 30.38 15.65 -3.76
C SER A 39 31.45 14.54 -3.73
N TRP A 40 31.26 13.44 -4.46
CA TRP A 40 32.28 12.41 -4.69
C TRP A 40 33.66 12.97 -5.08
N LYS A 41 33.70 14.00 -5.95
CA LYS A 41 34.93 14.71 -6.32
C LYS A 41 35.65 15.34 -5.12
N HIS A 42 34.96 16.23 -4.41
CA HIS A 42 35.50 16.90 -3.23
C HIS A 42 35.89 15.92 -2.12
N LEU A 43 35.12 14.84 -1.92
CA LEU A 43 35.49 13.81 -0.94
C LEU A 43 36.79 13.10 -1.35
N LYS A 44 36.94 12.75 -2.63
CA LYS A 44 38.19 12.19 -3.16
C LYS A 44 39.36 13.15 -2.95
N GLU A 45 39.18 14.45 -3.20
CA GLU A 45 40.22 15.47 -3.00
C GLU A 45 40.68 15.53 -1.53
N GLN A 46 39.75 15.57 -0.57
CA GLN A 46 40.06 15.55 0.87
C GLN A 46 40.83 14.27 1.29
N MET A 47 40.51 13.13 0.67
CA MET A 47 41.22 11.88 0.94
C MET A 47 42.61 11.83 0.31
N CYS A 48 42.80 12.47 -0.85
CA CYS A 48 44.13 12.68 -1.41
C CYS A 48 44.98 13.59 -0.53
N GLU A 49 44.41 14.65 0.04
CA GLU A 49 45.11 15.51 1.02
C GLU A 49 45.52 14.73 2.28
N ALA A 50 44.64 13.86 2.79
CA ALA A 50 44.98 12.96 3.90
C ALA A 50 46.10 11.98 3.52
N LEU A 51 46.18 11.56 2.25
CA LEU A 51 47.24 10.68 1.76
C LEU A 51 48.58 11.41 1.67
N ASP A 52 48.57 12.66 1.17
CA ASP A 52 49.76 13.51 1.14
C ASP A 52 50.27 13.78 2.56
N ALA A 53 49.37 14.09 3.51
CA ALA A 53 49.71 14.32 4.91
C ALA A 53 50.38 13.10 5.56
N LYS A 54 49.92 11.89 5.20
CA LYS A 54 50.55 10.61 5.60
C LYS A 54 51.95 10.44 4.96
N GLY A 55 52.18 11.02 3.79
CA GLY A 55 53.47 11.06 3.09
C GLY A 55 54.49 11.99 3.73
N ILE A 56 54.07 13.10 4.33
CA ILE A 56 54.97 14.08 4.99
C ILE A 56 55.83 13.44 6.09
N ALA A 57 55.29 12.44 6.80
CA ALA A 57 55.99 11.73 7.86
C ALA A 57 56.98 10.65 7.35
N LYS A 58 57.10 10.45 6.02
CA LYS A 58 57.95 9.41 5.40
C LYS A 58 59.22 9.99 4.78
N ILE A 59 60.27 9.17 4.70
CA ILE A 59 61.60 9.55 4.16
C ILE A 59 62.05 8.49 3.14
N GLY A 60 62.83 8.88 2.13
CA GLY A 60 63.42 7.96 1.15
C GLY A 60 62.40 7.33 0.19
N GLU A 61 62.56 6.04 -0.11
CA GLU A 61 61.71 5.29 -1.06
C GLU A 61 60.23 5.30 -0.67
N ASP A 62 59.92 5.31 0.62
CA ASP A 62 58.55 5.32 1.13
C ASP A 62 57.80 6.62 0.83
N LYS A 63 58.53 7.74 0.72
CA LYS A 63 57.97 9.04 0.30
C LYS A 63 57.67 9.03 -1.20
N VAL A 64 58.62 8.59 -2.01
CA VAL A 64 58.46 8.46 -3.47
C VAL A 64 57.27 7.56 -3.81
N ARG A 65 57.13 6.43 -3.12
CA ARG A 65 55.99 5.52 -3.28
C ARG A 65 54.65 6.19 -2.94
N ASN A 66 54.60 7.00 -1.87
CA ASN A 66 53.38 7.68 -1.46
C ASN A 66 52.97 8.77 -2.46
N ASP A 67 53.93 9.57 -2.94
CA ASP A 67 53.69 10.60 -3.95
C ASP A 67 53.17 9.98 -5.27
N ALA A 68 53.74 8.85 -5.69
CA ALA A 68 53.28 8.10 -6.85
C ALA A 68 51.85 7.54 -6.67
N GLN A 69 51.54 7.02 -5.48
CA GLN A 69 50.19 6.56 -5.13
C GLN A 69 49.16 7.69 -5.20
N ALA A 70 49.49 8.87 -4.66
CA ALA A 70 48.61 10.03 -4.66
C ALA A 70 48.39 10.59 -6.08
N ALA A 71 49.44 10.61 -6.92
CA ALA A 71 49.33 10.97 -8.33
C ALA A 71 48.39 10.02 -9.10
N LEU A 72 48.54 8.70 -8.90
CA LEU A 72 47.72 7.67 -9.54
C LEU A 72 46.23 7.84 -9.20
N VAL A 73 45.91 8.05 -7.92
CA VAL A 73 44.52 8.29 -7.49
C VAL A 73 43.95 9.55 -8.16
N ARG A 74 44.71 10.65 -8.22
CA ARG A 74 44.24 11.92 -8.82
C ARG A 74 43.91 11.78 -10.30
N THR A 75 44.65 10.96 -11.04
CA THR A 75 44.41 10.73 -12.47
C THR A 75 43.25 9.79 -12.78
N GLU A 76 42.87 8.92 -11.84
CA GLU A 76 41.75 8.00 -12.00
C GLU A 76 40.43 8.77 -12.16
N LYS A 77 39.62 8.42 -13.17
CA LYS A 77 38.34 9.09 -13.45
C LYS A 77 37.18 8.38 -12.77
N ASP A 78 37.27 7.06 -12.60
CA ASP A 78 36.26 6.30 -11.88
C ASP A 78 36.40 6.52 -10.37
N TYR A 79 35.34 7.05 -9.76
CA TYR A 79 35.32 7.26 -8.32
C TYR A 79 35.40 5.93 -7.57
N TRP A 80 34.70 4.87 -8.01
CA TRP A 80 34.71 3.59 -7.31
C TRP A 80 36.10 2.96 -7.25
N ALA A 81 36.86 3.02 -8.35
CA ALA A 81 38.26 2.64 -8.40
C ALA A 81 39.14 3.55 -7.53
N SER A 82 38.92 4.87 -7.58
CA SER A 82 39.67 5.84 -6.76
C SER A 82 39.54 5.54 -5.26
N PHE A 83 38.32 5.28 -4.78
CA PHE A 83 38.07 4.97 -3.37
C PHE A 83 38.62 3.60 -2.94
N GLN A 84 38.65 2.62 -3.86
CA GLN A 84 39.33 1.33 -3.62
C GLN A 84 40.82 1.55 -3.34
N MET A 85 41.49 2.30 -4.22
CA MET A 85 42.92 2.63 -4.07
C MET A 85 43.19 3.43 -2.80
N LEU A 86 42.37 4.46 -2.51
CA LEU A 86 42.49 5.26 -1.30
C LEU A 86 42.36 4.41 -0.03
N LYS A 87 41.44 3.44 -0.02
CA LYS A 87 41.26 2.52 1.11
C LYS A 87 42.50 1.67 1.37
N GLU A 88 43.15 1.21 0.31
CA GLU A 88 44.40 0.45 0.39
C GLU A 88 45.58 1.32 0.83
N PHE A 89 45.71 2.54 0.29
CA PHE A 89 46.87 3.42 0.53
C PHE A 89 46.81 4.15 1.89
N LEU A 90 45.64 4.66 2.28
CA LEU A 90 45.43 5.32 3.58
C LEU A 90 45.42 4.31 4.74
N GLY A 91 44.98 3.08 4.50
CA GLY A 91 44.71 2.10 5.55
C GLY A 91 43.38 2.38 6.26
N LYS A 92 42.84 1.34 6.92
CA LYS A 92 41.45 1.31 7.41
C LYS A 92 41.10 2.46 8.36
N THR A 93 41.99 2.83 9.29
CA THR A 93 41.71 3.86 10.30
C THR A 93 41.63 5.25 9.69
N THR A 94 42.68 5.70 9.00
CA THR A 94 42.72 7.03 8.37
C THR A 94 41.61 7.18 7.34
N TYR A 95 41.38 6.16 6.52
CA TYR A 95 40.28 6.15 5.54
C TYR A 95 38.93 6.45 6.20
N ARG A 96 38.61 5.76 7.31
CA ARG A 96 37.35 5.93 8.04
C ARG A 96 37.24 7.29 8.71
N GLU A 97 38.32 7.75 9.34
CA GLU A 97 38.34 9.05 10.04
C GLU A 97 38.15 10.21 9.07
N THR A 98 38.79 10.17 7.90
CA THR A 98 38.62 11.21 6.87
C THR A 98 37.17 11.25 6.36
N ILE A 99 36.56 10.10 6.07
CA ILE A 99 35.15 10.03 5.64
C ILE A 99 34.23 10.54 6.75
N ARG A 100 34.42 10.07 8.00
CA ARG A 100 33.59 10.51 9.14
C ARG A 100 33.71 12.02 9.33
N HIS A 101 34.91 12.58 9.24
CA HIS A 101 35.13 14.02 9.34
C HIS A 101 34.40 14.78 8.24
N ALA A 102 34.50 14.31 6.99
CA ALA A 102 33.84 14.92 5.83
C ALA A 102 32.31 14.90 5.94
N LEU A 103 31.73 13.80 6.45
CA LEU A 103 30.28 13.62 6.55
C LEU A 103 29.67 14.13 7.86
N LYS A 104 30.46 14.41 8.90
CA LYS A 104 29.97 14.88 10.21
C LYS A 104 29.07 16.11 10.11
N LYS A 105 29.34 17.00 9.15
CA LYS A 105 28.52 18.20 8.88
C LYS A 105 27.05 17.85 8.59
N ALA A 106 26.75 16.65 8.11
CA ALA A 106 25.40 16.21 7.79
C ALA A 106 24.46 16.12 9.00
N GLU A 107 25.01 15.94 10.21
CA GLU A 107 24.22 15.90 11.45
C GLU A 107 23.61 17.25 11.81
N SER A 108 24.30 18.35 11.45
CA SER A 108 23.89 19.73 11.78
C SER A 108 23.51 20.57 10.57
N ALA A 109 23.75 20.10 9.33
CA ALA A 109 23.42 20.82 8.12
C ALA A 109 21.93 21.17 8.03
N THR A 110 21.61 22.29 7.36
CA THR A 110 20.24 22.67 7.05
C THR A 110 19.59 21.60 6.18
N ILE A 111 18.37 21.19 6.54
CA ILE A 111 17.62 20.18 5.80
C ILE A 111 17.10 20.80 4.51
N PRO A 112 17.42 20.23 3.33
CA PRO A 112 16.83 20.68 2.07
C PRO A 112 15.30 20.51 2.07
N VAL A 113 14.57 21.53 1.63
CA VAL A 113 13.10 21.59 1.67
C VAL A 113 12.42 20.43 0.93
N ILE A 114 13.11 19.85 -0.05
CA ILE A 114 12.67 18.68 -0.81
C ILE A 114 12.24 17.51 0.11
N TYR A 115 12.98 17.24 1.19
CA TYR A 115 12.66 16.13 2.09
C TYR A 115 11.33 16.35 2.81
N ASP A 116 11.03 17.59 3.21
CA ASP A 116 9.75 17.92 3.83
C ASP A 116 8.58 17.71 2.86
N TYR A 117 8.78 18.05 1.58
CA TYR A 117 7.77 17.83 0.55
C TYR A 117 7.57 16.36 0.22
N LEU A 118 8.63 15.54 0.21
CA LEU A 118 8.50 14.08 0.03
C LEU A 118 7.66 13.45 1.15
N TRP A 119 7.87 13.86 2.40
CA TRP A 119 7.04 13.36 3.50
C TRP A 119 5.59 13.87 3.44
N LYS A 120 5.36 15.08 2.92
CA LYS A 120 4.01 15.61 2.66
C LYS A 120 3.30 14.91 1.50
N LEU A 121 4.05 14.48 0.48
CA LEU A 121 3.55 13.65 -0.63
C LEU A 121 3.02 12.30 -0.13
N GLY A 122 3.48 11.88 1.06
CA GLY A 122 3.11 10.61 1.66
C GLY A 122 3.81 9.45 0.97
N VAL A 123 5.11 9.60 0.67
CA VAL A 123 5.94 8.49 0.19
C VAL A 123 5.97 7.38 1.24
N ASN A 124 5.87 6.13 0.78
CA ASN A 124 5.93 4.94 1.63
C ASN A 124 7.36 4.64 2.08
N GLY A 125 8.36 5.13 1.35
CA GLY A 125 9.74 4.97 1.74
C GLY A 125 10.70 5.77 0.87
N ILE A 126 11.94 5.88 1.36
CA ILE A 126 13.05 6.54 0.68
C ILE A 126 14.19 5.55 0.50
N LEU A 127 14.64 5.36 -0.72
CA LEU A 127 15.89 4.70 -1.04
C LEU A 127 16.97 5.78 -1.13
N ASN A 128 17.83 5.85 -0.12
CA ASN A 128 18.85 6.89 -0.02
C ASN A 128 20.22 6.31 -0.44
N LEU A 129 20.80 6.86 -1.50
CA LEU A 129 22.17 6.54 -1.92
C LEU A 129 23.23 7.28 -1.11
N ASN A 130 22.81 8.30 -0.34
CA ASN A 130 23.72 9.13 0.43
C ASN A 130 23.88 8.58 1.86
N ILE A 131 25.08 8.73 2.42
CA ILE A 131 25.38 8.44 3.83
C ILE A 131 25.18 9.74 4.62
N ASP A 132 23.92 10.16 4.75
CA ASP A 132 23.52 11.36 5.48
C ASP A 132 22.21 11.13 6.27
N PRO A 133 21.94 11.85 7.36
CA PRO A 133 20.71 11.67 8.14
C PRO A 133 19.61 12.66 7.73
N LEU A 134 19.70 13.37 6.59
CA LEU A 134 18.83 14.51 6.27
C LEU A 134 17.37 14.10 6.14
N ALA A 135 17.09 13.00 5.43
CA ALA A 135 15.76 12.44 5.27
C ALA A 135 15.12 12.05 6.62
N LYS A 136 15.89 11.38 7.49
CA LYS A 136 15.46 10.99 8.84
C LYS A 136 15.23 12.20 9.74
N ARG A 137 16.12 13.20 9.70
CA ARG A 137 15.98 14.45 10.45
C ARG A 137 14.75 15.23 10.02
N SER A 138 14.47 15.32 8.71
CA SER A 138 13.25 15.92 8.16
C SER A 138 12.00 15.22 8.70
N TYR A 139 11.98 13.88 8.66
CA TYR A 139 10.87 13.10 9.20
C TYR A 139 10.63 13.37 10.69
N SER A 140 11.69 13.25 11.50
CA SER A 140 11.61 13.45 12.95
C SER A 140 11.20 14.87 13.33
N SER A 141 11.62 15.88 12.56
CA SER A 141 11.21 17.27 12.76
C SER A 141 9.74 17.50 12.39
N ALA A 142 9.27 16.92 11.29
CA ALA A 142 7.89 17.07 10.84
C ALA A 142 6.91 16.22 11.68
N ARG A 143 7.39 15.13 12.29
CA ARG A 143 6.58 14.14 13.01
C ARG A 143 7.27 13.72 14.32
N PRO A 144 7.38 14.61 15.32
CA PRO A 144 8.07 14.30 16.57
C PRO A 144 7.45 13.09 17.27
N GLY A 145 8.30 12.12 17.64
CA GLY A 145 7.88 10.93 18.37
C GLY A 145 7.20 9.84 17.53
N LYS A 146 7.12 9.99 16.20
CA LYS A 146 6.67 8.89 15.32
C LYS A 146 7.84 8.00 14.91
N THR A 147 7.61 6.69 14.88
CA THR A 147 8.54 5.68 14.41
C THR A 147 8.75 5.84 12.91
N LEU A 148 10.01 5.68 12.51
CA LEU A 148 10.46 5.56 11.14
C LEU A 148 11.35 4.33 11.09
N HIS A 149 11.08 3.41 10.18
CA HIS A 149 11.96 2.25 10.01
C HIS A 149 13.16 2.66 9.17
N ASP A 150 14.38 2.40 9.63
CA ASP A 150 15.56 2.63 8.82
C ASP A 150 16.57 1.50 8.91
N PHE A 151 17.19 1.18 7.79
CA PHE A 151 18.17 0.10 7.70
C PHE A 151 19.18 0.36 6.58
N ALA A 152 20.38 -0.21 6.69
CA ALA A 152 21.36 -0.18 5.62
C ALA A 152 21.06 -1.24 4.56
N GLY A 153 21.40 -0.97 3.29
CA GLY A 153 21.19 -1.90 2.18
C GLY A 153 21.79 -3.29 2.42
N LYS A 154 22.94 -3.36 3.10
CA LYS A 154 23.59 -4.61 3.52
C LYS A 154 22.69 -5.51 4.37
N TYR A 155 21.70 -4.95 5.09
CA TYR A 155 20.77 -5.68 5.95
C TYR A 155 19.36 -5.81 5.34
N ALA A 156 19.21 -5.58 4.03
CA ALA A 156 17.91 -5.64 3.35
C ALA A 156 17.15 -6.96 3.61
N ALA A 157 17.85 -8.10 3.54
CA ALA A 157 17.27 -9.42 3.73
C ALA A 157 16.49 -9.55 5.05
N SER A 158 17.02 -8.97 6.14
CA SER A 158 16.41 -9.08 7.46
C SER A 158 15.31 -8.03 7.73
N HIS A 159 15.04 -7.16 6.75
CA HIS A 159 14.07 -6.06 6.85
C HIS A 159 13.01 -6.11 5.75
N MET A 160 12.91 -7.21 5.00
CA MET A 160 11.91 -7.37 3.94
C MET A 160 10.47 -7.19 4.43
N HIS A 161 10.17 -7.52 5.70
CA HIS A 161 8.86 -7.30 6.30
C HIS A 161 8.48 -5.81 6.43
N VAL A 162 9.47 -4.90 6.45
CA VAL A 162 9.22 -3.45 6.50
C VAL A 162 8.50 -2.97 5.25
N LEU A 163 8.66 -3.63 4.10
CA LEU A 163 7.89 -3.33 2.89
C LEU A 163 6.38 -3.55 3.05
N ARG A 164 5.99 -4.36 4.04
CA ARG A 164 4.60 -4.67 4.39
C ARG A 164 4.11 -3.84 5.58
N SER A 165 5.00 -3.07 6.21
CA SER A 165 4.68 -2.25 7.40
C SER A 165 3.77 -1.07 7.05
N SER A 166 2.97 -0.65 8.04
CA SER A 166 2.20 0.58 7.97
C SER A 166 3.06 1.84 8.05
N HIS A 167 4.29 1.75 8.54
CA HIS A 167 5.16 2.90 8.76
C HIS A 167 6.06 3.16 7.55
N PRO A 168 6.38 4.43 7.28
CA PRO A 168 7.35 4.75 6.26
C PRO A 168 8.74 4.23 6.64
N PHE A 169 9.58 4.01 5.64
CA PHE A 169 10.94 3.55 5.84
C PHE A 169 12.00 4.36 5.09
N ILE A 170 13.26 4.24 5.52
CA ILE A 170 14.43 4.67 4.76
C ILE A 170 15.41 3.50 4.62
N ALA A 171 15.70 3.10 3.38
CA ALA A 171 16.78 2.17 3.10
C ALA A 171 18.01 2.97 2.66
N TYR A 172 19.05 2.99 3.50
CA TYR A 172 20.33 3.62 3.19
C TYR A 172 21.19 2.65 2.41
N LEU A 173 21.09 2.69 1.09
CA LEU A 173 21.65 1.65 0.20
C LEU A 173 23.18 1.54 0.33
N HIS A 174 23.86 2.66 0.55
CA HIS A 174 25.33 2.70 0.74
C HIS A 174 25.78 2.74 2.20
N GLY A 175 24.85 2.57 3.14
CA GLY A 175 25.16 2.48 4.56
C GLY A 175 24.71 3.67 5.38
N LEU A 176 24.77 3.48 6.68
CA LEU A 176 24.32 4.42 7.70
C LEU A 176 25.50 5.22 8.24
N LEU A 177 25.30 6.51 8.53
CA LEU A 177 26.36 7.37 9.07
C LEU A 177 26.95 6.83 10.39
N ASP A 178 26.11 6.19 11.21
CA ASP A 178 26.46 5.61 12.52
C ASP A 178 26.88 4.12 12.45
N ASP A 179 26.86 3.47 11.29
CA ASP A 179 27.34 2.10 11.08
C ASP A 179 28.37 2.00 9.94
N GLU A 180 29.64 2.20 10.29
CA GLU A 180 30.78 2.08 9.37
C GLU A 180 30.89 0.72 8.68
N SER A 181 30.38 -0.35 9.30
CA SER A 181 30.46 -1.68 8.72
C SER A 181 29.50 -1.87 7.54
N SER A 182 28.57 -0.93 7.37
CA SER A 182 27.59 -0.89 6.29
C SER A 182 27.98 -0.03 5.10
N TRP A 183 29.08 0.75 5.21
CA TRP A 183 29.49 1.70 4.18
C TRP A 183 29.90 1.03 2.88
N VAL A 184 29.47 1.60 1.76
CA VAL A 184 29.80 1.18 0.40
C VAL A 184 30.41 2.36 -0.36
N PHE A 185 31.73 2.32 -0.57
CA PHE A 185 32.47 3.37 -1.28
C PHE A 185 33.34 2.81 -2.42
N THR A 186 33.51 1.48 -2.49
CA THR A 186 34.40 0.83 -3.46
C THR A 186 33.63 -0.07 -4.43
N ALA A 187 34.19 -0.31 -5.62
CA ALA A 187 33.59 -1.23 -6.60
C ALA A 187 33.38 -2.64 -6.05
N SER A 188 34.31 -3.13 -5.21
CA SER A 188 34.22 -4.44 -4.57
C SER A 188 33.03 -4.53 -3.60
N GLU A 189 32.86 -3.51 -2.76
CA GLU A 189 31.71 -3.43 -1.83
C GLU A 189 30.38 -3.30 -2.58
N LEU A 190 30.34 -2.50 -3.64
CA LEU A 190 29.13 -2.33 -4.45
C LEU A 190 28.74 -3.65 -5.13
N ASN A 191 29.70 -4.37 -5.71
CA ASN A 191 29.47 -5.70 -6.29
C ASN A 191 29.02 -6.72 -5.24
N GLN A 192 29.57 -6.68 -4.03
CA GLN A 192 29.14 -7.55 -2.92
C GLN A 192 27.70 -7.24 -2.48
N LEU A 193 27.35 -5.95 -2.37
CA LEU A 193 25.98 -5.52 -2.07
C LEU A 193 25.03 -6.05 -3.14
N PHE A 194 25.39 -5.88 -4.41
CA PHE A 194 24.60 -6.36 -5.54
C PHE A 194 24.47 -7.88 -5.59
N ALA A 195 25.47 -8.62 -5.10
CA ALA A 195 25.41 -10.08 -5.02
C ALA A 195 24.48 -10.59 -3.89
N THR A 196 24.13 -9.75 -2.93
CA THR A 196 23.31 -10.12 -1.76
C THR A 196 21.86 -10.40 -2.20
N SER A 197 21.38 -11.62 -1.95
CA SER A 197 20.04 -12.07 -2.40
C SER A 197 18.92 -11.17 -1.87
N GLY A 198 18.88 -10.88 -0.58
CA GLY A 198 17.83 -10.04 0.00
C GLY A 198 17.89 -8.57 -0.45
N TYR A 199 19.06 -8.07 -0.87
CA TYR A 199 19.14 -6.76 -1.51
C TYR A 199 18.48 -6.77 -2.89
N LYS A 200 18.78 -7.79 -3.71
CA LYS A 200 18.12 -7.96 -5.02
C LYS A 200 16.61 -8.07 -4.87
N GLU A 201 16.15 -8.88 -3.91
CA GLU A 201 14.74 -9.08 -3.63
C GLU A 201 14.04 -7.78 -3.21
N LEU A 202 14.68 -6.97 -2.35
CA LEU A 202 14.18 -5.65 -1.95
C LEU A 202 13.95 -4.76 -3.17
N ILE A 203 14.97 -4.58 -4.02
CA ILE A 203 14.88 -3.69 -5.18
C ILE A 203 13.86 -4.22 -6.20
N THR A 204 13.85 -5.52 -6.46
CA THR A 204 12.89 -6.18 -7.37
C THR A 204 11.46 -6.01 -6.89
N SER A 205 11.22 -6.26 -5.59
CA SER A 205 9.90 -6.10 -4.97
C SER A 205 9.42 -4.65 -5.04
N LEU A 206 10.29 -3.68 -4.78
CA LEU A 206 9.93 -2.26 -4.83
C LEU A 206 9.62 -1.79 -6.25
N ALA A 207 10.46 -2.16 -7.22
CA ALA A 207 10.22 -1.83 -8.63
C ALA A 207 8.88 -2.43 -9.11
N SER A 208 8.60 -3.68 -8.74
CA SER A 208 7.38 -4.37 -9.20
C SER A 208 6.10 -3.86 -8.51
N THR A 209 6.18 -3.38 -7.26
CA THR A 209 4.98 -3.08 -6.45
C THR A 209 4.74 -1.60 -6.17
N ALA A 210 5.71 -0.73 -6.45
CA ALA A 210 5.62 0.70 -6.21
C ALA A 210 5.95 1.51 -7.47
N THR A 211 5.65 2.79 -7.43
CA THR A 211 6.13 3.77 -8.40
C THR A 211 7.39 4.40 -7.84
N LEU A 212 8.53 4.15 -8.50
CA LEU A 212 9.80 4.76 -8.15
C LEU A 212 9.89 6.17 -8.74
N ILE A 213 10.26 7.14 -7.90
CA ILE A 213 10.57 8.51 -8.30
C ILE A 213 12.04 8.79 -8.02
N PHE A 214 12.84 8.90 -9.07
CA PHE A 214 14.26 9.21 -8.99
C PHE A 214 14.46 10.72 -8.89
N ILE A 215 15.22 11.20 -7.89
CA ILE A 215 15.50 12.62 -7.67
C ILE A 215 16.97 12.80 -7.28
N GLY A 216 17.65 13.73 -7.95
CA GLY A 216 19.05 14.05 -7.64
C GLY A 216 20.04 12.95 -7.98
N ILE A 217 19.68 12.06 -8.90
CA ILE A 217 20.50 10.97 -9.43
C ILE A 217 21.10 11.37 -10.79
N SER A 218 22.32 10.92 -11.07
CA SER A 218 23.00 11.14 -12.36
C SER A 218 22.76 9.96 -13.31
N ALA A 219 22.71 10.23 -14.62
CA ALA A 219 22.61 9.19 -15.65
C ALA A 219 23.80 8.20 -15.60
N ASP A 220 24.97 8.67 -15.22
CA ASP A 220 26.19 7.85 -15.09
C ASP A 220 26.28 7.12 -13.73
N ASP A 221 25.28 7.25 -12.86
CA ASP A 221 25.29 6.64 -11.53
C ASP A 221 25.02 5.13 -11.64
N THR A 222 26.09 4.35 -11.63
CA THR A 222 26.06 2.89 -11.70
C THR A 222 25.28 2.27 -10.53
N ALA A 223 25.18 2.96 -9.39
CA ALA A 223 24.45 2.48 -8.22
C ALA A 223 22.93 2.61 -8.35
N ALA A 224 22.44 3.47 -9.24
CA ALA A 224 21.01 3.57 -9.57
C ALA A 224 20.68 2.87 -10.88
N GLY A 225 21.38 3.22 -11.97
CA GLY A 225 21.12 2.70 -13.31
C GLY A 225 21.37 1.20 -13.45
N GLY A 226 22.43 0.69 -12.81
CA GLY A 226 22.81 -0.73 -12.90
C GLY A 226 21.76 -1.69 -12.36
N HIS A 227 20.84 -1.24 -11.50
CA HIS A 227 19.73 -2.07 -11.03
C HIS A 227 18.62 -2.22 -12.04
N LEU A 228 18.15 -1.10 -12.60
CA LEU A 228 17.05 -1.11 -13.57
C LEU A 228 17.44 -1.88 -14.82
N THR A 229 18.67 -1.68 -15.31
CA THR A 229 19.20 -2.45 -16.45
C THR A 229 19.16 -3.96 -16.16
N ARG A 230 19.64 -4.39 -14.99
CA ARG A 230 19.66 -5.83 -14.62
C ARG A 230 18.27 -6.42 -14.43
N LEU A 231 17.30 -5.66 -13.90
CA LEU A 231 15.92 -6.11 -13.77
C LEU A 231 15.27 -6.28 -15.14
N ARG A 232 15.51 -5.34 -16.05
CA ARG A 232 15.03 -5.40 -17.43
C ARG A 232 15.65 -6.59 -18.18
N ASP A 233 16.94 -6.86 -17.99
CA ASP A 233 17.61 -8.01 -18.60
C ASP A 233 17.04 -9.36 -18.13
N GLN A 234 16.27 -9.38 -17.02
CA GLN A 234 15.52 -10.54 -16.54
C GLN A 234 14.09 -10.64 -17.12
N ASN A 235 13.73 -9.78 -18.08
CA ASN A 235 12.39 -9.68 -18.68
C ASN A 235 11.26 -9.48 -17.65
N ILE A 236 11.56 -8.83 -16.53
CA ILE A 236 10.54 -8.46 -15.53
C ILE A 236 9.96 -7.11 -15.94
N ASP A 237 8.66 -7.05 -16.25
CA ASP A 237 7.96 -5.77 -16.39
C ASP A 237 7.66 -5.19 -15.00
N PHE A 238 8.32 -4.08 -14.66
CA PHE A 238 8.15 -3.37 -13.39
C PHE A 238 7.23 -2.14 -13.50
N GLY A 239 6.59 -1.94 -14.65
CA GLY A 239 5.66 -0.84 -14.88
C GLY A 239 6.34 0.53 -15.03
N THR A 240 5.59 1.61 -14.80
CA THR A 240 6.06 2.97 -15.07
C THR A 240 6.76 3.59 -13.86
N HIS A 241 7.98 4.08 -14.07
CA HIS A 241 8.76 4.85 -13.09
C HIS A 241 9.11 6.23 -13.64
N PHE A 242 9.49 7.16 -12.76
CA PHE A 242 9.68 8.56 -13.13
C PHE A 242 11.03 9.10 -12.65
N TRP A 243 11.73 9.83 -13.50
CA TRP A 243 12.93 10.56 -13.14
C TRP A 243 12.70 12.05 -13.24
N ILE A 244 12.79 12.74 -12.11
CA ILE A 244 12.63 14.19 -12.03
C ILE A 244 14.04 14.82 -12.05
N THR A 245 14.35 15.55 -13.12
CA THR A 245 15.72 16.02 -13.38
C THR A 245 15.75 17.40 -14.03
N ASP A 246 16.81 18.16 -13.74
CA ASP A 246 17.14 19.41 -14.41
C ASP A 246 18.09 19.22 -15.61
N ARG A 247 18.51 17.98 -15.88
CA ARG A 247 19.39 17.63 -17.00
C ARG A 247 18.66 17.66 -18.34
N ASN A 248 19.36 18.15 -19.36
CA ASN A 248 18.89 18.25 -20.75
C ASN A 248 19.97 17.83 -21.75
N ASP A 249 20.63 16.70 -21.47
CA ASP A 249 21.71 16.17 -22.29
C ASP A 249 21.36 14.78 -22.85
N SER A 250 22.00 14.41 -23.95
CA SER A 250 21.73 13.15 -24.66
C SER A 250 22.04 11.91 -23.83
N SER A 251 23.00 11.97 -22.90
CA SER A 251 23.27 10.87 -21.97
C SER A 251 22.10 10.62 -21.01
N ALA A 252 21.44 11.68 -20.54
CA ALA A 252 20.25 11.57 -19.71
C ALA A 252 19.08 10.90 -20.46
N ASP A 253 18.84 11.32 -21.71
CA ASP A 253 17.77 10.74 -22.53
C ASP A 253 18.02 9.27 -22.84
N LYS A 254 19.27 8.93 -23.21
CA LYS A 254 19.68 7.54 -23.45
C LYS A 254 19.51 6.67 -22.20
N TRP A 255 19.93 7.16 -21.03
CA TRP A 255 19.77 6.41 -19.78
C TRP A 255 18.30 6.15 -19.44
N ALA A 256 17.44 7.14 -19.64
CA ALA A 256 16.03 7.03 -19.35
C ALA A 256 15.34 6.02 -20.28
N GLU A 257 15.66 6.05 -21.57
CA GLU A 257 15.18 5.09 -22.56
C GLU A 257 15.67 3.67 -22.24
N GLU A 258 16.97 3.51 -21.98
CA GLU A 258 17.55 2.21 -21.60
C GLU A 258 16.97 1.68 -20.29
N SER A 259 16.68 2.55 -19.32
CA SER A 259 16.14 2.13 -18.01
C SER A 259 14.62 1.97 -18.01
N GLY A 260 13.92 2.31 -19.10
CA GLY A 260 12.45 2.30 -19.16
C GLY A 260 11.79 3.33 -18.23
N VAL A 261 12.49 4.43 -17.92
CA VAL A 261 12.03 5.45 -16.96
C VAL A 261 11.52 6.68 -17.71
N ARG A 262 10.37 7.22 -17.29
CA ARG A 262 9.79 8.43 -17.88
C ARG A 262 10.42 9.68 -17.27
N VAL A 263 10.93 10.58 -18.11
CA VAL A 263 11.60 11.80 -17.66
C VAL A 263 10.58 12.92 -17.44
N ILE A 264 10.70 13.63 -16.32
CA ILE A 264 10.00 14.88 -16.01
C ILE A 264 11.07 15.95 -15.78
N ARG A 265 11.02 17.02 -16.57
CA ARG A 265 12.06 18.05 -16.56
C ARG A 265 11.64 19.31 -15.85
N PHE A 266 12.54 19.88 -15.05
CA PHE A 266 12.36 21.17 -14.38
C PHE A 266 13.56 22.08 -14.64
N ALA A 267 13.38 23.39 -14.60
CA ALA A 267 14.48 24.34 -14.73
C ALA A 267 15.15 24.62 -13.36
N ASN A 268 16.49 24.71 -13.34
CA ASN A 268 17.26 24.94 -12.12
C ASN A 268 18.50 25.83 -12.35
N ALA A 269 18.38 26.82 -13.24
CA ALA A 269 19.51 27.68 -13.63
C ALA A 269 20.11 28.47 -12.44
N ASP A 270 19.29 28.82 -11.44
CA ASP A 270 19.66 29.56 -10.24
C ASP A 270 20.10 28.66 -9.07
N ARG A 271 20.07 27.33 -9.26
CA ARG A 271 20.32 26.30 -8.24
C ARG A 271 19.42 26.42 -6.99
N SER A 272 18.27 27.08 -7.10
CA SER A 272 17.31 27.24 -5.99
C SER A 272 16.36 26.05 -5.83
N PHE A 273 16.27 25.20 -6.86
CA PHE A 273 15.30 24.11 -6.95
C PHE A 273 13.84 24.59 -6.80
N ALA A 274 13.55 25.86 -7.11
CA ALA A 274 12.22 26.44 -6.95
C ALA A 274 11.15 25.70 -7.78
N GLU A 275 11.46 25.32 -9.03
CA GLU A 275 10.52 24.59 -9.89
C GLU A 275 10.27 23.16 -9.40
N LEU A 276 11.30 22.46 -8.92
CA LEU A 276 11.13 21.15 -8.28
C LEU A 276 10.20 21.23 -7.05
N ASN A 277 10.38 22.28 -6.23
CA ASN A 277 9.50 22.53 -5.09
C ASN A 277 8.07 22.90 -5.52
N GLN A 278 7.89 23.55 -6.67
CA GLN A 278 6.57 23.86 -7.23
C GLN A 278 5.87 22.59 -7.76
N LEU A 279 6.61 21.75 -8.48
CA LEU A 279 6.16 20.46 -9.01
C LEU A 279 5.62 19.59 -7.88
N ILE A 280 6.40 19.35 -6.83
CA ILE A 280 5.98 18.44 -5.76
C ILE A 280 4.83 19.05 -4.94
N ARG A 281 4.79 20.38 -4.77
CA ARG A 281 3.64 21.04 -4.16
C ARG A 281 2.35 20.78 -4.95
N ASP A 282 2.39 20.91 -6.27
CA ASP A 282 1.24 20.62 -7.13
C ASP A 282 0.81 19.15 -7.00
N LEU A 283 1.75 18.21 -6.98
CA LEU A 283 1.46 16.79 -6.72
C LEU A 283 0.76 16.55 -5.37
N VAL A 284 1.15 17.27 -4.32
CA VAL A 284 0.56 17.15 -2.97
C VAL A 284 -0.87 17.70 -2.92
N THR A 285 -1.15 18.78 -3.65
CA THR A 285 -2.43 19.52 -3.54
C THR A 285 -3.45 19.18 -4.61
N HIS A 286 -3.05 18.46 -5.66
CA HIS A 286 -3.94 18.15 -6.78
C HIS A 286 -5.03 17.14 -6.37
N ILE A 287 -6.27 17.46 -6.74
CA ILE A 287 -7.44 16.61 -6.52
C ILE A 287 -7.90 16.12 -7.89
N PRO A 288 -8.00 14.79 -8.11
CA PRO A 288 -8.37 14.25 -9.42
C PRO A 288 -9.85 14.55 -9.70
N PRO A 289 -10.18 15.09 -10.88
CA PRO A 289 -11.57 15.31 -11.28
C PRO A 289 -12.26 13.99 -11.60
N GLU A 290 -13.60 13.99 -11.58
CA GLU A 290 -14.36 12.87 -12.12
C GLU A 290 -14.25 12.80 -13.65
N GLN A 291 -14.25 11.58 -14.17
CA GLN A 291 -14.17 11.33 -15.62
C GLN A 291 -15.51 10.82 -16.14
N THR A 292 -15.90 11.34 -17.31
CA THR A 292 -16.97 10.77 -18.12
C THR A 292 -16.45 9.53 -18.85
N ALA A 293 -17.28 8.50 -18.96
CA ALA A 293 -16.99 7.35 -19.80
C ALA A 293 -17.72 7.46 -21.14
N ASP A 294 -17.04 7.01 -22.19
CA ASP A 294 -17.64 6.89 -23.51
C ASP A 294 -18.75 5.82 -23.48
N PRO A 295 -19.79 5.96 -24.31
CA PRO A 295 -20.81 4.96 -24.51
C PRO A 295 -20.25 3.60 -24.90
N VAL A 296 -20.92 2.56 -24.44
CA VAL A 296 -20.51 1.18 -24.71
C VAL A 296 -20.82 0.85 -26.16
N ALA A 297 -19.77 0.68 -26.98
CA ALA A 297 -19.89 0.13 -28.31
C ALA A 297 -20.14 -1.40 -28.22
N PRO A 298 -21.22 -1.92 -28.83
CA PRO A 298 -21.45 -3.36 -28.99
C PRO A 298 -20.24 -4.05 -29.63
N SER A 299 -19.75 -5.12 -28.99
CA SER A 299 -18.54 -5.85 -29.39
C SER A 299 -18.71 -6.72 -30.64
N VAL A 300 -19.93 -6.89 -31.15
CA VAL A 300 -20.23 -7.70 -32.35
C VAL A 300 -20.92 -6.81 -33.38
N ARG A 301 -20.24 -6.55 -34.50
CA ARG A 301 -20.92 -6.12 -35.72
C ARG A 301 -21.72 -7.31 -36.23
N SER A 302 -23.03 -7.16 -36.44
CA SER A 302 -23.80 -8.19 -37.12
C SER A 302 -23.10 -8.57 -38.44
N THR A 303 -23.06 -9.87 -38.74
CA THR A 303 -22.55 -10.42 -40.00
C THR A 303 -23.47 -10.10 -41.18
N HIS A 304 -24.57 -9.38 -40.94
CA HIS A 304 -25.53 -8.95 -41.93
C HIS A 304 -25.03 -7.67 -42.62
N GLU A 305 -25.20 -7.59 -43.95
CA GLU A 305 -25.07 -6.33 -44.70
C GLU A 305 -25.81 -5.22 -43.93
N ARG A 306 -25.23 -4.01 -43.81
CA ARG A 306 -25.81 -2.88 -43.06
C ARG A 306 -27.32 -2.77 -43.32
N LEU A 307 -28.12 -3.31 -42.42
CA LEU A 307 -29.57 -3.20 -42.48
C LEU A 307 -29.89 -1.77 -42.07
N GLU A 308 -30.51 -0.99 -42.96
CA GLU A 308 -31.03 0.33 -42.60
C GLU A 308 -32.04 0.17 -41.45
N LEU A 309 -31.91 1.04 -40.44
CA LEU A 309 -32.82 1.01 -39.29
C LEU A 309 -34.25 1.36 -39.78
N PRO A 310 -35.23 0.44 -39.63
CA PRO A 310 -36.60 0.66 -40.09
C PRO A 310 -37.26 1.85 -39.38
N LEU A 311 -38.35 2.37 -39.94
CA LEU A 311 -39.12 3.43 -39.29
C LEU A 311 -39.62 2.98 -37.89
N PRO A 312 -39.81 3.91 -36.93
CA PRO A 312 -40.21 3.56 -35.56
C PRO A 312 -41.42 2.61 -35.46
N ASP A 313 -42.48 2.88 -36.23
CA ASP A 313 -43.72 2.08 -36.24
C ASP A 313 -43.54 0.67 -36.84
N GLU A 314 -42.52 0.47 -37.68
CA GLU A 314 -42.17 -0.82 -38.26
C GLU A 314 -41.30 -1.63 -37.31
N LEU A 315 -40.32 -0.98 -36.69
CA LEU A 315 -39.42 -1.61 -35.72
C LEU A 315 -40.19 -2.10 -34.49
N GLU A 316 -41.17 -1.33 -34.01
CA GLU A 316 -42.00 -1.68 -32.86
C GLU A 316 -42.75 -3.01 -33.03
N LYS A 317 -43.08 -3.40 -34.26
CA LYS A 317 -43.80 -4.65 -34.56
C LYS A 317 -42.90 -5.89 -34.53
N ARG A 318 -41.59 -5.73 -34.56
CA ARG A 318 -40.62 -6.85 -34.61
C ARG A 318 -40.47 -7.58 -33.27
N HIS A 319 -39.79 -8.73 -33.32
CA HIS A 319 -39.44 -9.49 -32.11
C HIS A 319 -38.44 -8.71 -31.24
N PRO A 320 -38.52 -8.76 -29.89
CA PRO A 320 -37.61 -8.01 -29.02
C PRO A 320 -36.11 -8.24 -29.28
N GLU A 321 -35.71 -9.46 -29.66
CA GLU A 321 -34.31 -9.74 -30.05
C GLU A 321 -33.88 -8.98 -31.32
N GLU A 322 -34.70 -8.98 -32.37
CA GLU A 322 -34.41 -8.22 -33.61
C GLU A 322 -34.34 -6.72 -33.33
N ILE A 323 -35.19 -6.22 -32.43
CA ILE A 323 -35.17 -4.82 -32.01
C ILE A 323 -33.85 -4.49 -31.30
N ARG A 324 -33.38 -5.35 -30.40
CA ARG A 324 -32.08 -5.19 -29.72
C ARG A 324 -30.94 -5.15 -30.72
N GLU A 325 -30.91 -6.08 -31.68
CA GLU A 325 -29.84 -6.16 -32.68
C GLU A 325 -29.78 -4.88 -33.52
N LEU A 326 -30.90 -4.47 -34.12
CA LEU A 326 -30.96 -3.30 -34.99
C LEU A 326 -30.64 -1.98 -34.25
N LEU A 327 -31.16 -1.81 -33.03
CA LEU A 327 -30.89 -0.60 -32.25
C LEU A 327 -29.44 -0.53 -31.77
N ASN A 328 -28.83 -1.66 -31.38
CA ASN A 328 -27.42 -1.68 -30.99
C ASN A 328 -26.50 -1.50 -32.20
N ASP A 329 -26.82 -2.04 -33.37
CA ASP A 329 -26.05 -1.80 -34.61
C ASP A 329 -26.08 -0.31 -34.99
N ALA A 330 -27.25 0.32 -34.94
CA ALA A 330 -27.39 1.75 -35.18
C ALA A 330 -26.64 2.60 -34.14
N ALA A 331 -26.75 2.24 -32.86
CA ALA A 331 -26.01 2.90 -31.78
C ALA A 331 -24.50 2.77 -32.00
N SER A 332 -24.00 1.58 -32.36
CA SER A 332 -22.58 1.32 -32.66
C SER A 332 -22.06 2.23 -33.78
N ALA A 333 -22.86 2.42 -34.83
CA ALA A 333 -22.48 3.25 -35.97
C ALA A 333 -22.37 4.73 -35.61
N ILE A 334 -23.28 5.24 -34.78
CA ILE A 334 -23.25 6.62 -34.28
C ILE A 334 -22.04 6.82 -33.35
N LEU A 335 -21.86 5.88 -32.41
CA LEU A 335 -20.86 5.95 -31.34
C LEU A 335 -19.44 5.58 -31.79
N ALA A 336 -19.24 5.26 -33.07
CA ALA A 336 -17.91 5.01 -33.65
C ALA A 336 -16.97 6.24 -33.61
N LYS A 337 -17.53 7.45 -33.39
CA LYS A 337 -16.77 8.67 -33.11
C LYS A 337 -17.21 9.23 -31.76
N THR A 338 -16.26 9.52 -30.89
CA THR A 338 -16.48 10.05 -29.54
C THR A 338 -16.39 11.58 -29.57
N ASP A 339 -17.49 12.23 -29.95
CA ASP A 339 -17.67 13.69 -29.83
C ASP A 339 -19.07 14.04 -29.31
N GLU A 340 -19.23 15.26 -28.80
CA GLU A 340 -20.48 15.72 -28.19
C GLU A 340 -21.67 15.70 -29.17
N ALA A 341 -21.42 15.93 -30.46
CA ALA A 341 -22.45 15.88 -31.49
C ALA A 341 -22.97 14.46 -31.71
N LYS A 342 -22.09 13.45 -31.64
CA LYS A 342 -22.47 12.04 -31.71
C LYS A 342 -23.25 11.57 -30.49
N TYR A 343 -22.97 12.11 -29.31
CA TYR A 343 -23.81 11.84 -28.14
C TYR A 343 -25.22 12.40 -28.30
N LEU A 344 -25.36 13.61 -28.82
CA LEU A 344 -26.67 14.18 -29.11
C LEU A 344 -27.42 13.40 -30.19
N GLU A 345 -26.71 12.89 -31.21
CA GLU A 345 -27.28 12.02 -32.24
C GLU A 345 -27.79 10.70 -31.66
N TYR A 346 -27.05 10.09 -30.73
CA TYR A 346 -27.46 8.88 -30.03
C TYR A 346 -28.67 9.12 -29.11
N GLU A 347 -28.72 10.24 -28.38
CA GLU A 347 -29.90 10.61 -27.58
C GLU A 347 -31.14 10.84 -28.46
N LYS A 348 -30.94 11.43 -29.64
CA LYS A 348 -32.00 11.60 -30.63
C LYS A 348 -32.51 10.25 -31.16
N LEU A 349 -31.62 9.29 -31.43
CA LEU A 349 -32.01 7.92 -31.78
C LEU A 349 -32.87 7.31 -30.67
N CYS A 350 -32.36 7.36 -29.43
CA CYS A 350 -33.03 6.85 -28.24
C CYS A 350 -34.44 7.41 -28.03
N SER A 351 -34.63 8.72 -28.24
CA SER A 351 -35.93 9.39 -28.09
C SER A 351 -36.87 9.13 -29.28
N THR A 352 -36.34 9.02 -30.50
CA THR A 352 -37.13 8.72 -31.70
C THR A 352 -37.73 7.31 -31.64
N TYR A 353 -36.98 6.35 -31.09
CA TYR A 353 -37.37 4.94 -31.01
C TYR A 353 -37.85 4.52 -29.62
N ASP A 354 -38.32 5.44 -28.78
CA ASP A 354 -38.54 5.18 -27.34
C ASP A 354 -39.44 3.96 -27.05
N SER A 355 -40.52 3.75 -27.82
CA SER A 355 -41.37 2.55 -27.68
C SER A 355 -40.65 1.25 -28.04
N SER A 356 -39.90 1.25 -29.14
CA SER A 356 -39.08 0.10 -29.54
C SER A 356 -37.99 -0.18 -28.50
N VAL A 357 -37.37 0.88 -27.99
CA VAL A 357 -36.38 0.81 -26.92
C VAL A 357 -37.03 0.18 -25.68
N TYR A 358 -38.20 0.63 -25.22
CA TYR A 358 -38.94 0.02 -24.11
C TYR A 358 -39.20 -1.48 -24.33
N LYS A 359 -39.67 -1.86 -25.53
CA LYS A 359 -39.91 -3.26 -25.89
C LYS A 359 -38.63 -4.12 -25.85
N ALA A 360 -37.45 -3.51 -26.02
CA ALA A 360 -36.16 -4.20 -25.91
C ALA A 360 -35.83 -4.66 -24.48
N TRP A 361 -36.54 -4.23 -23.43
CA TRP A 361 -36.37 -4.79 -22.08
C TRP A 361 -37.13 -6.11 -21.87
N TYR A 362 -38.05 -6.48 -22.76
CA TYR A 362 -38.96 -7.59 -22.53
C TYR A 362 -38.30 -8.96 -22.70
N ILE A 363 -38.37 -9.81 -21.66
CA ILE A 363 -37.90 -11.20 -21.66
C ILE A 363 -39.07 -12.09 -21.22
N ARG A 364 -39.26 -13.24 -21.87
CA ARG A 364 -40.20 -14.25 -21.37
C ARG A 364 -39.49 -15.24 -20.46
N SER A 365 -40.22 -15.77 -19.49
CA SER A 365 -39.74 -16.82 -18.59
C SER A 365 -39.73 -18.23 -19.21
N THR A 366 -40.26 -18.40 -20.43
CA THR A 366 -40.40 -19.71 -21.08
C THR A 366 -39.94 -19.71 -22.55
N PRO A 367 -39.35 -20.81 -23.03
CA PRO A 367 -38.99 -20.98 -24.44
C PRO A 367 -40.20 -20.89 -25.38
N PRO A 368 -40.00 -20.42 -26.64
CA PRO A 368 -38.74 -19.94 -27.21
C PRO A 368 -38.45 -18.45 -26.91
N GLY A 369 -39.25 -17.77 -26.10
CA GLY A 369 -39.13 -16.32 -25.85
C GLY A 369 -38.18 -15.93 -24.72
N ASN A 370 -37.49 -16.89 -24.11
CA ASN A 370 -36.52 -16.70 -23.05
C ASN A 370 -35.12 -16.42 -23.60
N VAL A 371 -35.00 -15.67 -24.70
CA VAL A 371 -33.71 -15.35 -25.30
C VAL A 371 -33.41 -13.85 -25.11
N PHE A 372 -32.17 -13.55 -24.72
CA PHE A 372 -31.66 -12.20 -24.59
C PHE A 372 -30.25 -12.11 -25.19
N ALA A 373 -30.07 -11.25 -26.20
CA ALA A 373 -28.81 -11.02 -26.88
C ALA A 373 -28.10 -12.31 -27.35
N GLY A 374 -28.90 -13.29 -27.80
CA GLY A 374 -28.41 -14.61 -28.23
C GLY A 374 -28.18 -15.64 -27.11
N TYR A 375 -28.46 -15.32 -25.85
CA TYR A 375 -28.36 -16.25 -24.72
C TYR A 375 -29.74 -16.74 -24.29
N THR A 376 -29.85 -18.04 -24.03
CA THR A 376 -31.07 -18.63 -23.47
C THR A 376 -31.09 -18.39 -21.98
N ILE A 377 -32.01 -17.56 -21.50
CA ILE A 377 -32.25 -17.26 -20.08
C ILE A 377 -32.90 -18.45 -19.40
N ILE A 378 -32.29 -18.91 -18.31
CA ILE A 378 -32.71 -20.08 -17.54
C ILE A 378 -33.55 -19.64 -16.35
N GLU A 379 -33.01 -18.75 -15.53
CA GLU A 379 -33.62 -18.31 -14.28
C GLU A 379 -33.16 -16.91 -13.90
N GLU A 380 -33.98 -16.23 -13.11
CA GLU A 380 -33.58 -15.01 -12.42
C GLU A 380 -32.76 -15.37 -11.18
N VAL A 381 -31.58 -14.78 -11.03
CA VAL A 381 -30.64 -15.06 -9.94
C VAL A 381 -30.77 -14.04 -8.83
N ALA A 382 -30.88 -12.76 -9.19
CA ALA A 382 -31.00 -11.66 -8.24
C ALA A 382 -31.67 -10.44 -8.89
N GLU A 383 -32.47 -9.72 -8.10
CA GLU A 383 -33.02 -8.41 -8.47
C GLU A 383 -32.46 -7.34 -7.51
N GLY A 384 -31.90 -6.26 -8.06
CA GLY A 384 -31.35 -5.14 -7.30
C GLY A 384 -31.89 -3.80 -7.79
N GLY A 385 -31.57 -2.70 -7.10
CA GLY A 385 -32.12 -1.38 -7.45
C GLY A 385 -31.78 -0.88 -8.86
N PHE A 386 -30.61 -1.31 -9.35
CA PHE A 386 -30.04 -0.95 -10.64
C PHE A 386 -30.51 -1.85 -11.79
N GLY A 387 -30.91 -3.09 -11.52
CA GLY A 387 -31.15 -4.07 -12.56
C GLY A 387 -31.34 -5.48 -12.02
N THR A 388 -31.64 -6.38 -12.94
CA THR A 388 -31.88 -7.81 -12.67
C THR A 388 -30.75 -8.63 -13.29
N VAL A 389 -30.25 -9.62 -12.54
CA VAL A 389 -29.25 -10.58 -12.99
C VAL A 389 -29.93 -11.90 -13.28
N TYR A 390 -29.76 -12.40 -14.50
CA TYR A 390 -30.26 -13.68 -14.95
C TYR A 390 -29.11 -14.66 -15.19
N ARG A 391 -29.36 -15.94 -14.93
CA ARG A 391 -28.50 -17.03 -15.42
C ARG A 391 -28.96 -17.38 -16.82
N GLY A 392 -28.02 -17.49 -17.74
CA GLY A 392 -28.27 -17.91 -19.11
C GLY A 392 -27.25 -18.92 -19.61
N GLU A 393 -27.50 -19.42 -20.81
CA GLU A 393 -26.62 -20.33 -21.54
C GLU A 393 -26.37 -19.82 -22.96
N ASP A 394 -25.13 -19.95 -23.42
CA ASP A 394 -24.80 -19.77 -24.84
C ASP A 394 -25.15 -21.01 -25.68
N ILE A 395 -24.89 -20.94 -26.99
CA ILE A 395 -25.13 -22.06 -27.93
C ILE A 395 -24.33 -23.33 -27.58
N ASN A 396 -23.23 -23.20 -26.84
CA ASN A 396 -22.34 -24.29 -26.42
C ASN A 396 -22.63 -24.77 -24.99
N LYS A 397 -23.74 -24.33 -24.37
CA LYS A 397 -24.10 -24.65 -22.98
C LYS A 397 -23.14 -24.10 -21.93
N ARG A 398 -22.34 -23.09 -22.27
CA ARG A 398 -21.58 -22.32 -21.28
C ARG A 398 -22.53 -21.41 -20.51
N GLN A 399 -22.40 -21.41 -19.19
CA GLN A 399 -23.23 -20.58 -18.33
C GLN A 399 -22.73 -19.14 -18.25
N VAL A 400 -23.66 -18.20 -18.36
CA VAL A 400 -23.40 -16.75 -18.31
C VAL A 400 -24.32 -16.07 -17.31
N ALA A 401 -23.86 -14.96 -16.76
CA ALA A 401 -24.68 -14.00 -16.03
C ALA A 401 -25.04 -12.84 -16.96
N VAL A 402 -26.34 -12.56 -17.10
CA VAL A 402 -26.88 -11.46 -17.90
C VAL A 402 -27.48 -10.43 -16.96
N LYS A 403 -26.81 -9.31 -16.76
CA LYS A 403 -27.28 -8.21 -15.91
C LYS A 403 -27.91 -7.13 -16.78
N ILE A 404 -29.19 -6.88 -16.58
CA ILE A 404 -29.99 -5.93 -17.36
C ILE A 404 -30.40 -4.79 -16.44
N LEU A 405 -29.98 -3.58 -16.77
CA LEU A 405 -30.29 -2.40 -15.96
C LEU A 405 -31.76 -2.02 -16.10
N HIS A 406 -32.39 -1.52 -15.04
CA HIS A 406 -33.79 -1.07 -15.10
C HIS A 406 -33.94 0.14 -16.04
N GLU A 407 -35.09 0.26 -16.72
CA GLU A 407 -35.38 1.38 -17.62
C GLU A 407 -35.18 2.77 -16.97
N LYS A 408 -35.57 2.91 -15.69
CA LYS A 408 -35.38 4.14 -14.90
C LYS A 408 -33.92 4.60 -14.79
N VAL A 409 -32.97 3.68 -14.96
CA VAL A 409 -31.52 3.95 -14.94
C VAL A 409 -31.09 4.68 -16.20
N ARG A 410 -31.65 4.33 -17.36
CA ARG A 410 -31.39 5.00 -18.65
C ARG A 410 -31.71 6.50 -18.60
N ARG A 411 -32.78 6.88 -17.88
CA ARG A 411 -33.25 8.27 -17.79
C ARG A 411 -32.38 9.15 -16.90
N LYS A 412 -31.41 8.60 -16.18
CA LYS A 412 -30.50 9.32 -15.28
C LYS A 412 -29.07 9.27 -15.85
N LEU A 413 -28.60 10.40 -16.37
CA LEU A 413 -27.28 10.51 -17.02
C LEU A 413 -26.14 9.99 -16.13
N ASP A 414 -26.14 10.33 -14.84
CA ASP A 414 -25.09 9.90 -13.89
C ASP A 414 -25.04 8.38 -13.68
N MET A 415 -26.21 7.72 -13.74
CA MET A 415 -26.29 6.27 -13.59
C MET A 415 -25.82 5.57 -14.87
N LEU A 416 -26.19 6.11 -16.03
CA LEU A 416 -25.73 5.60 -17.32
C LEU A 416 -24.21 5.78 -17.48
N GLN A 417 -23.67 6.91 -17.02
CA GLN A 417 -22.22 7.14 -16.93
C GLN A 417 -21.53 6.15 -15.99
N SER A 418 -22.17 5.77 -14.88
CA SER A 418 -21.66 4.72 -14.00
C SER A 418 -21.66 3.34 -14.68
N PHE A 419 -22.71 3.00 -15.40
CA PHE A 419 -22.73 1.79 -16.24
C PHE A 419 -21.58 1.75 -17.24
N ARG A 420 -21.39 2.83 -18.00
CA ARG A 420 -20.31 2.96 -18.99
C ARG A 420 -18.93 2.81 -18.37
N ARG A 421 -18.68 3.49 -17.25
CA ARG A 421 -17.42 3.35 -16.48
C ARG A 421 -17.20 1.91 -16.05
N GLY A 422 -18.21 1.25 -15.50
CA GLY A 422 -18.04 -0.12 -15.06
C GLY A 422 -17.86 -1.12 -16.20
N VAL A 423 -18.47 -0.91 -17.36
CA VAL A 423 -18.17 -1.71 -18.57
C VAL A 423 -16.74 -1.47 -19.04
N ALA A 424 -16.25 -0.23 -19.04
CA ALA A 424 -14.85 0.07 -19.36
C ALA A 424 -13.90 -0.60 -18.36
N ALA A 425 -14.21 -0.54 -17.06
CA ALA A 425 -13.47 -1.21 -16.00
C ALA A 425 -13.39 -2.73 -16.20
N MET A 426 -14.54 -3.38 -16.44
CA MET A 426 -14.59 -4.83 -16.69
C MET A 426 -13.80 -5.24 -17.93
N ASN A 427 -13.83 -4.43 -19.00
CA ASN A 427 -13.02 -4.65 -20.20
C ASN A 427 -11.52 -4.56 -19.88
N ILE A 428 -11.09 -3.52 -19.16
CA ILE A 428 -9.68 -3.34 -18.76
C ILE A 428 -9.22 -4.51 -17.90
N LEU A 429 -10.00 -4.89 -16.88
CA LEU A 429 -9.66 -5.98 -15.96
C LEU A 429 -9.59 -7.33 -16.67
N SER A 430 -10.51 -7.60 -17.59
CA SER A 430 -10.54 -8.85 -18.37
C SER A 430 -9.39 -8.91 -19.37
N GLY A 431 -9.10 -7.81 -20.08
CA GLY A 431 -7.97 -7.74 -21.01
C GLY A 431 -6.60 -7.82 -20.33
N ALA A 432 -6.51 -7.42 -19.06
CA ALA A 432 -5.32 -7.56 -18.23
C ALA A 432 -5.27 -8.91 -17.46
N GLU A 433 -6.25 -9.79 -17.65
CA GLU A 433 -6.34 -11.11 -16.99
C GLU A 433 -6.17 -11.05 -15.47
N VAL A 434 -6.76 -10.03 -14.82
CA VAL A 434 -6.64 -9.87 -13.36
C VAL A 434 -7.29 -11.05 -12.66
N ALA A 435 -6.54 -11.79 -11.85
CA ALA A 435 -7.08 -12.89 -11.06
C ALA A 435 -8.20 -12.41 -10.11
N GLY A 436 -9.24 -13.22 -9.94
CA GLY A 436 -10.37 -12.91 -9.04
C GLY A 436 -11.38 -11.90 -9.59
N ILE A 437 -11.35 -11.59 -10.88
CA ILE A 437 -12.42 -10.85 -11.58
C ILE A 437 -13.20 -11.79 -12.49
N VAL A 438 -14.45 -11.44 -12.80
CA VAL A 438 -15.28 -12.20 -13.74
C VAL A 438 -14.96 -11.79 -15.17
N PRO A 439 -14.64 -12.75 -16.07
CA PRO A 439 -14.44 -12.45 -17.47
C PRO A 439 -15.65 -11.75 -18.09
N TYR A 440 -15.40 -10.58 -18.67
CA TYR A 440 -16.35 -9.83 -19.48
C TYR A 440 -16.55 -10.50 -20.84
N ILE A 441 -17.81 -10.61 -21.28
CA ILE A 441 -18.14 -11.18 -22.60
C ILE A 441 -18.61 -10.08 -23.55
N ARG A 442 -19.67 -9.35 -23.19
CA ARG A 442 -20.20 -8.24 -23.99
C ARG A 442 -21.10 -7.33 -23.17
N ALA A 443 -21.35 -6.14 -23.68
CA ALA A 443 -22.35 -5.23 -23.15
C ALA A 443 -23.09 -4.52 -24.29
N SER A 444 -24.24 -3.95 -23.96
CA SER A 444 -25.10 -3.20 -24.87
C SER A 444 -25.64 -1.96 -24.16
N GLU A 445 -25.99 -0.93 -24.92
CA GLU A 445 -26.67 0.26 -24.38
C GLU A 445 -28.20 0.16 -24.51
N VAL A 446 -28.70 -0.68 -25.42
CA VAL A 446 -30.14 -0.79 -25.71
C VAL A 446 -30.63 -2.26 -25.67
N PRO A 447 -31.17 -2.74 -24.54
CA PRO A 447 -31.13 -2.09 -23.23
C PRO A 447 -29.72 -2.10 -22.65
N ALA A 448 -29.47 -1.22 -21.68
CA ALA A 448 -28.21 -1.18 -20.96
C ALA A 448 -28.03 -2.52 -20.23
N SER A 449 -27.09 -3.34 -20.70
CA SER A 449 -26.88 -4.68 -20.18
C SER A 449 -25.43 -5.12 -20.30
N VAL A 450 -25.03 -6.05 -19.45
CA VAL A 450 -23.73 -6.70 -19.49
C VAL A 450 -23.90 -8.21 -19.37
N VAL A 451 -23.13 -8.94 -20.17
CA VAL A 451 -23.00 -10.38 -20.15
C VAL A 451 -21.59 -10.72 -19.72
N MET A 452 -21.47 -11.58 -18.73
CA MET A 452 -20.22 -12.02 -18.13
C MET A 452 -20.31 -13.50 -17.77
N ASP A 453 -19.20 -14.13 -17.42
CA ASP A 453 -19.22 -15.51 -16.95
C ASP A 453 -20.07 -15.67 -15.68
N PHE A 454 -20.83 -16.76 -15.59
CA PHE A 454 -21.58 -17.09 -14.38
C PHE A 454 -20.63 -17.57 -13.28
N VAL A 455 -20.73 -17.01 -12.07
CA VAL A 455 -19.95 -17.44 -10.91
C VAL A 455 -20.79 -18.36 -10.04
N GLU A 456 -20.43 -19.63 -9.97
CA GLU A 456 -21.10 -20.61 -9.12
C GLU A 456 -20.56 -20.56 -7.69
N GLY A 457 -21.40 -20.10 -6.76
CA GLY A 457 -21.06 -19.97 -5.34
C GLY A 457 -21.95 -18.96 -4.60
N PRO A 458 -21.90 -18.90 -3.27
CA PRO A 458 -22.61 -17.89 -2.50
C PRO A 458 -21.89 -16.53 -2.59
N SER A 459 -22.66 -15.44 -2.41
CA SER A 459 -22.06 -14.14 -2.07
C SER A 459 -21.36 -14.20 -0.71
N LEU A 460 -20.40 -13.31 -0.44
CA LEU A 460 -19.74 -13.21 0.86
C LEU A 460 -20.76 -12.86 1.96
N ALA A 461 -21.77 -12.05 1.62
CA ALA A 461 -22.91 -11.77 2.50
C ALA A 461 -23.59 -13.07 2.96
N GLU A 462 -24.03 -13.89 2.00
CA GLU A 462 -24.66 -15.18 2.29
C GLU A 462 -23.74 -16.15 3.01
N ALA A 463 -22.46 -16.20 2.65
CA ALA A 463 -21.50 -17.10 3.27
C ALA A 463 -21.31 -16.77 4.77
N VAL A 464 -21.28 -15.49 5.14
CA VAL A 464 -21.22 -15.06 6.55
C VAL A 464 -22.54 -15.33 7.26
N GLU A 465 -23.68 -15.03 6.64
CA GLU A 465 -25.02 -15.28 7.22
C GLU A 465 -25.27 -16.77 7.49
N LYS A 466 -24.87 -17.63 6.55
CA LYS A 466 -24.92 -19.10 6.66
C LYS A 466 -23.80 -19.68 7.54
N ARG A 467 -22.94 -18.83 8.10
CA ARG A 467 -21.79 -19.21 8.95
C ARG A 467 -20.83 -20.19 8.28
N LEU A 468 -20.60 -20.03 6.98
CA LEU A 468 -19.58 -20.76 6.24
C LEU A 468 -18.18 -20.22 6.55
N VAL A 469 -18.07 -18.91 6.81
CA VAL A 469 -16.80 -18.24 7.15
C VAL A 469 -16.79 -17.88 8.64
N ILE A 470 -16.02 -18.62 9.45
CA ILE A 470 -15.97 -18.43 10.91
C ILE A 470 -14.53 -18.28 11.40
N GLU A 471 -13.63 -19.14 10.91
CA GLU A 471 -12.27 -19.24 11.44
C GLU A 471 -11.40 -18.08 10.96
N TRP A 472 -10.51 -17.61 11.84
CA TRP A 472 -9.58 -16.51 11.51
C TRP A 472 -8.74 -16.79 10.27
N ALA A 473 -8.33 -18.04 10.05
CA ALA A 473 -7.59 -18.44 8.86
C ALA A 473 -8.40 -18.23 7.56
N GLN A 474 -9.70 -18.57 7.57
CA GLN A 474 -10.60 -18.37 6.43
C GLN A 474 -10.83 -16.88 6.18
N ILE A 475 -11.12 -16.12 7.25
CA ILE A 475 -11.35 -14.68 7.20
C ILE A 475 -10.13 -13.96 6.62
N LEU A 476 -8.93 -14.26 7.13
CA LEU A 476 -7.71 -13.64 6.65
C LEU A 476 -7.40 -14.00 5.21
N ARG A 477 -7.66 -15.25 4.79
CA ARG A 477 -7.45 -15.62 3.38
C ARG A 477 -8.35 -14.81 2.45
N ILE A 478 -9.66 -14.76 2.74
CA ILE A 478 -10.61 -13.97 1.96
C ILE A 478 -10.21 -12.49 1.96
N ALA A 479 -9.83 -11.95 3.12
CA ALA A 479 -9.39 -10.56 3.25
C ALA A 479 -8.11 -10.25 2.44
N ILE A 480 -7.14 -11.17 2.43
CA ILE A 480 -5.91 -11.07 1.65
C ILE A 480 -6.23 -11.08 0.17
N ASP A 481 -7.03 -12.03 -0.30
CA ASP A 481 -7.41 -12.15 -1.71
C ASP A 481 -8.15 -10.89 -2.18
N LEU A 482 -9.11 -10.40 -1.39
CA LEU A 482 -9.80 -9.13 -1.67
C LEU A 482 -8.84 -7.94 -1.77
N ALA A 483 -7.95 -7.78 -0.79
CA ALA A 483 -6.98 -6.69 -0.80
C ALA A 483 -6.01 -6.81 -1.98
N TYR A 484 -5.65 -8.04 -2.37
CA TYR A 484 -4.80 -8.31 -3.53
C TYR A 484 -5.49 -7.96 -4.86
N ILE A 485 -6.75 -8.37 -5.06
CA ILE A 485 -7.54 -8.07 -6.26
C ILE A 485 -7.69 -6.55 -6.42
N LEU A 486 -8.06 -5.85 -5.35
CA LEU A 486 -8.20 -4.38 -5.36
C LEU A 486 -6.86 -3.70 -5.62
N LYS A 487 -5.79 -4.12 -4.95
CA LYS A 487 -4.44 -3.57 -5.16
C LYS A 487 -3.97 -3.77 -6.60
N THR A 488 -4.23 -4.93 -7.19
CA THR A 488 -3.85 -5.24 -8.58
C THR A 488 -4.64 -4.37 -9.55
N SER A 489 -5.95 -4.23 -9.33
CA SER A 489 -6.84 -3.37 -10.14
C SER A 489 -6.40 -1.90 -10.10
N HIS A 490 -6.03 -1.39 -8.92
CA HIS A 490 -5.48 -0.04 -8.74
C HIS A 490 -4.14 0.12 -9.47
N GLY A 491 -3.30 -0.93 -9.46
CA GLY A 491 -1.95 -0.91 -10.00
C GLY A 491 -1.83 -0.95 -11.53
N LEU A 492 -2.93 -1.23 -12.24
CA LEU A 492 -2.96 -1.30 -13.71
C LEU A 492 -2.60 0.05 -14.37
N PRO A 493 -2.11 0.06 -15.63
CA PRO A 493 -1.80 1.30 -16.34
C PRO A 493 -3.01 2.23 -16.49
N GLN A 494 -4.17 1.68 -16.87
CA GLN A 494 -5.44 2.41 -17.00
C GLN A 494 -6.24 2.51 -15.68
N ARG A 495 -5.70 1.96 -14.58
CA ARG A 495 -6.18 2.03 -13.17
C ARG A 495 -7.68 1.88 -12.98
N VAL A 496 -8.09 0.82 -12.30
CA VAL A 496 -9.51 0.57 -12.04
C VAL A 496 -9.78 0.60 -10.54
N LEU A 497 -10.64 1.53 -10.10
CA LEU A 497 -11.16 1.58 -8.72
C LEU A 497 -12.50 0.82 -8.67
N HIS A 498 -12.80 0.17 -7.55
CA HIS A 498 -14.08 -0.51 -7.39
C HIS A 498 -15.20 0.45 -7.01
N ARG A 499 -14.97 1.30 -6.01
CA ARG A 499 -15.86 2.31 -5.42
C ARG A 499 -17.16 1.81 -4.77
N ASP A 500 -17.38 0.50 -4.66
CA ASP A 500 -18.53 -0.10 -3.98
C ASP A 500 -18.15 -1.46 -3.36
N VAL A 501 -17.06 -1.48 -2.59
CA VAL A 501 -16.55 -2.70 -1.95
C VAL A 501 -17.48 -3.09 -0.79
N ARG A 502 -18.23 -4.18 -0.98
CA ARG A 502 -19.19 -4.70 0.01
C ARG A 502 -19.43 -6.21 -0.16
N PRO A 503 -19.91 -6.91 0.88
CA PRO A 503 -20.10 -8.37 0.84
C PRO A 503 -21.02 -8.90 -0.27
N SER A 504 -21.97 -8.12 -0.78
CA SER A 504 -22.86 -8.56 -1.87
C SER A 504 -22.20 -8.51 -3.26
N ASN A 505 -21.12 -7.74 -3.41
CA ASN A 505 -20.37 -7.62 -4.67
C ASN A 505 -19.15 -8.56 -4.69
N ILE A 506 -19.10 -9.51 -3.74
CA ILE A 506 -18.02 -10.46 -3.59
C ILE A 506 -18.65 -11.84 -3.59
N MET A 507 -18.19 -12.72 -4.46
CA MET A 507 -18.60 -14.11 -4.57
C MET A 507 -17.48 -15.02 -4.07
N ILE A 508 -17.86 -16.16 -3.49
CA ILE A 508 -16.93 -17.25 -3.17
C ILE A 508 -17.21 -18.37 -4.16
N ARG A 509 -16.49 -18.41 -5.29
CA ARG A 509 -16.60 -19.53 -6.22
C ARG A 509 -16.17 -20.81 -5.51
N ASN A 510 -16.91 -21.89 -5.75
CA ASN A 510 -16.76 -23.16 -5.03
C ASN A 510 -17.00 -23.00 -3.51
N GLY A 511 -17.64 -21.92 -3.04
CA GLY A 511 -17.89 -21.69 -1.62
C GLY A 511 -18.86 -22.68 -0.96
N TYR A 512 -19.50 -23.54 -1.75
CA TYR A 512 -20.29 -24.68 -1.25
C TYR A 512 -19.44 -25.94 -1.03
N VAL A 513 -18.19 -25.97 -1.50
CA VAL A 513 -17.24 -27.05 -1.26
C VAL A 513 -16.77 -26.98 0.20
N PRO A 514 -16.76 -28.11 0.94
CA PRO A 514 -16.38 -28.10 2.36
C PRO A 514 -14.94 -27.69 2.63
N ASP A 515 -14.00 -28.00 1.74
CA ASP A 515 -12.60 -27.59 1.88
C ASP A 515 -12.46 -26.12 1.50
N PRO A 516 -12.15 -25.22 2.45
CA PRO A 516 -11.92 -23.84 2.11
C PRO A 516 -10.78 -23.67 1.12
N SER A 517 -9.79 -24.56 1.04
CA SER A 517 -8.63 -24.40 0.16
C SER A 517 -9.00 -24.27 -1.33
N GLU A 518 -10.18 -24.74 -1.72
CA GLU A 518 -10.72 -24.65 -3.09
C GLU A 518 -11.56 -23.39 -3.36
N TRP A 519 -11.83 -22.59 -2.34
CA TRP A 519 -12.62 -21.36 -2.50
C TRP A 519 -11.83 -20.29 -3.24
N GLU A 520 -12.44 -19.70 -4.25
CA GLU A 520 -11.88 -18.56 -4.97
C GLU A 520 -12.70 -17.31 -4.71
N VAL A 521 -12.04 -16.23 -4.28
CA VAL A 521 -12.67 -14.93 -4.12
C VAL A 521 -12.82 -14.28 -5.49
N VAL A 522 -14.05 -13.90 -5.83
CA VAL A 522 -14.37 -13.24 -7.10
C VAL A 522 -15.09 -11.92 -6.82
N VAL A 523 -14.55 -10.82 -7.33
CA VAL A 523 -15.08 -9.46 -7.13
C VAL A 523 -15.89 -9.03 -8.35
N LEU A 524 -17.09 -8.52 -8.10
CA LEU A 524 -18.07 -8.08 -9.11
C LEU A 524 -18.19 -6.54 -9.13
N ASP A 525 -18.82 -6.03 -10.19
CA ASP A 525 -19.39 -4.67 -10.24
C ASP A 525 -18.42 -3.49 -10.00
N PHE A 526 -17.20 -3.56 -10.56
CA PHE A 526 -16.26 -2.43 -10.53
C PHE A 526 -16.85 -1.16 -11.18
N ASP A 527 -16.79 -0.04 -10.46
CA ASP A 527 -17.20 1.31 -10.89
C ASP A 527 -18.65 1.45 -11.43
N LEU A 528 -19.51 0.47 -11.14
CA LEU A 528 -20.90 0.45 -11.65
C LEU A 528 -21.90 1.26 -10.81
N SER A 529 -21.65 1.48 -9.51
CA SER A 529 -22.70 1.96 -8.59
C SER A 529 -22.22 2.69 -7.34
N TRP A 530 -21.45 3.77 -7.50
CA TRP A 530 -20.82 4.45 -6.34
C TRP A 530 -21.55 5.71 -5.83
N HIS A 531 -22.62 6.17 -6.48
CA HIS A 531 -23.35 7.40 -6.11
C HIS A 531 -24.55 7.15 -5.18
N LYS A 532 -24.88 8.15 -4.35
CA LYS A 532 -26.01 8.11 -3.40
C LYS A 532 -27.37 7.84 -4.07
N ASP A 533 -27.66 8.49 -5.20
CA ASP A 533 -28.94 8.36 -5.94
C ASP A 533 -29.15 6.97 -6.56
N ALA A 534 -28.05 6.25 -6.71
CA ALA A 534 -27.94 4.90 -7.19
C ALA A 534 -28.34 3.87 -6.13
N LEU A 535 -28.01 4.16 -4.86
CA LEU A 535 -28.41 3.37 -3.71
C LEU A 535 -29.84 3.63 -3.25
N GLU A 536 -30.38 4.85 -3.41
CA GLU A 536 -31.79 5.16 -3.07
C GLU A 536 -32.80 4.30 -3.86
N LEU A 537 -32.40 3.75 -5.01
CA LEU A 537 -33.21 2.87 -5.84
C LEU A 537 -33.12 1.38 -5.45
N SER A 538 -32.22 0.99 -4.54
CA SER A 538 -32.04 -0.39 -4.08
C SER A 538 -33.06 -0.75 -3.00
N VAL A 539 -34.22 -1.26 -3.41
CA VAL A 539 -35.28 -1.73 -2.52
C VAL A 539 -35.08 -3.23 -2.27
N GLY A 540 -34.60 -3.58 -1.08
CA GLY A 540 -34.37 -4.96 -0.62
C GLY A 540 -33.88 -4.94 0.83
N PRO A 541 -33.57 -6.09 1.46
CA PRO A 541 -33.16 -6.16 2.87
C PRO A 541 -31.84 -5.39 3.21
N GLY A 542 -31.27 -4.65 2.25
CA GLY A 542 -30.11 -3.76 2.35
C GLY A 542 -30.40 -2.30 2.73
N LYS A 543 -31.22 -2.06 3.77
CA LYS A 543 -31.44 -0.72 4.38
C LYS A 543 -30.14 0.00 4.82
N PHE A 544 -29.00 -0.70 4.82
CA PHE A 544 -27.68 -0.23 5.25
C PHE A 544 -26.59 -0.33 4.18
N SER A 545 -26.96 -0.48 2.90
CA SER A 545 -26.01 -0.53 1.78
C SER A 545 -25.04 0.66 1.73
N SER A 546 -25.46 1.84 2.20
CA SER A 546 -24.63 3.03 2.29
C SER A 546 -23.64 3.03 3.45
N GLY A 547 -23.71 2.07 4.38
CA GLY A 547 -22.75 1.92 5.49
C GLY A 547 -21.34 1.53 5.05
N TYR A 548 -21.22 0.95 3.85
CA TYR A 548 -19.93 0.59 3.25
C TYR A 548 -19.31 1.76 2.46
N LEU A 549 -20.08 2.80 2.13
CA LEU A 549 -19.60 3.93 1.36
C LEU A 549 -18.80 4.90 2.22
N SER A 550 -17.74 5.45 1.64
CA SER A 550 -16.89 6.40 2.34
C SER A 550 -17.57 7.78 2.51
N PRO A 551 -17.16 8.57 3.51
CA PRO A 551 -17.70 9.92 3.75
C PRO A 551 -17.78 10.81 2.50
N GLU A 552 -16.72 10.82 1.70
CA GLU A 552 -16.61 11.62 0.47
C GLU A 552 -17.59 11.17 -0.63
N GLN A 553 -18.03 9.90 -0.64
CA GLN A 553 -19.07 9.42 -1.55
C GLN A 553 -20.48 9.86 -1.12
N LEU A 554 -20.69 10.10 0.18
CA LEU A 554 -22.00 10.41 0.74
C LEU A 554 -22.30 11.91 0.84
N VAL A 555 -21.28 12.72 1.18
CA VAL A 555 -21.46 14.15 1.47
C VAL A 555 -20.90 15.04 0.36
N GLY A 556 -19.89 14.58 -0.39
CA GLY A 556 -19.12 15.41 -1.33
C GLY A 556 -18.33 16.53 -0.61
N ASP A 557 -17.07 16.73 -0.96
CA ASP A 557 -16.27 17.88 -0.51
C ASP A 557 -15.22 18.25 -1.56
N THR A 558 -14.86 19.53 -1.59
CA THR A 558 -13.80 20.14 -2.42
C THR A 558 -12.38 19.68 -2.07
N LYS A 559 -12.17 18.99 -0.94
CA LYS A 559 -10.85 18.58 -0.44
C LYS A 559 -10.54 17.09 -0.62
N THR A 560 -11.53 16.31 -1.04
CA THR A 560 -11.44 14.85 -1.19
C THR A 560 -11.93 14.46 -2.57
N SER A 561 -11.52 13.30 -3.07
CA SER A 561 -12.04 12.78 -4.34
C SER A 561 -12.55 11.36 -4.18
N THR A 562 -13.67 11.08 -4.82
CA THR A 562 -14.21 9.73 -5.02
C THR A 562 -13.38 8.91 -6.01
N ARG A 563 -12.53 9.58 -6.79
CA ARG A 563 -11.50 8.99 -7.65
C ARG A 563 -10.19 8.82 -6.87
N ASN A 564 -10.25 8.09 -5.77
CA ASN A 564 -9.08 7.80 -4.94
C ASN A 564 -9.17 6.38 -4.36
N ALA A 565 -8.09 5.62 -4.39
CA ALA A 565 -8.02 4.24 -3.89
C ALA A 565 -8.34 4.10 -2.38
N LEU A 566 -8.29 5.20 -1.62
CA LEU A 566 -8.67 5.24 -0.21
C LEU A 566 -10.19 5.17 0.01
N VAL A 567 -10.99 5.30 -1.05
CA VAL A 567 -12.42 4.96 -1.05
C VAL A 567 -12.59 3.45 -0.88
N ASP A 568 -11.91 2.65 -1.70
CA ASP A 568 -11.94 1.18 -1.62
C ASP A 568 -11.35 0.67 -0.31
N SER A 569 -10.37 1.39 0.24
CA SER A 569 -9.78 1.07 1.55
C SER A 569 -10.84 1.19 2.66
N TYR A 570 -11.68 2.23 2.63
CA TYR A 570 -12.78 2.39 3.58
C TYR A 570 -13.83 1.27 3.42
N GLY A 571 -14.26 1.00 2.19
CA GLY A 571 -15.25 -0.06 1.89
C GLY A 571 -14.75 -1.45 2.30
N LEU A 572 -13.47 -1.73 2.08
CA LEU A 572 -12.81 -2.94 2.57
C LEU A 572 -12.82 -2.99 4.11
N GLY A 573 -12.47 -1.91 4.81
CA GLY A 573 -12.52 -1.85 6.27
C GLY A 573 -13.91 -2.20 6.84
N MET A 574 -14.97 -1.66 6.24
CA MET A 574 -16.36 -1.96 6.61
C MET A 574 -16.77 -3.38 6.22
N THR A 575 -16.28 -3.91 5.11
CA THR A 575 -16.46 -5.31 4.70
C THR A 575 -15.79 -6.28 5.68
N LEU A 576 -14.58 -5.96 6.16
CA LEU A 576 -13.87 -6.76 7.17
C LEU A 576 -14.58 -6.75 8.53
N LEU A 577 -15.19 -5.62 8.90
CA LEU A 577 -16.04 -5.55 10.10
C LEU A 577 -17.21 -6.53 9.98
N PHE A 578 -17.94 -6.51 8.86
CA PHE A 578 -19.04 -7.45 8.61
C PHE A 578 -18.55 -8.89 8.61
N LEU A 579 -17.44 -9.17 7.92
CA LEU A 579 -16.85 -10.50 7.81
C LEU A 579 -16.57 -11.12 9.18
N ARG A 580 -16.13 -10.31 10.16
CA ARG A 580 -15.86 -10.82 11.50
C ARG A 580 -17.08 -10.85 12.42
N THR A 581 -17.97 -9.87 12.31
CA THR A 581 -19.05 -9.63 13.29
C THR A 581 -20.43 -10.10 12.84
N ALA A 582 -20.60 -10.40 11.55
CA ALA A 582 -21.88 -10.63 10.89
C ALA A 582 -22.91 -9.49 11.08
N LYS A 583 -22.44 -8.27 11.42
CA LYS A 583 -23.28 -7.08 11.61
C LYS A 583 -23.02 -6.10 10.48
N ALA A 584 -24.06 -5.79 9.71
CA ALA A 584 -23.97 -4.80 8.65
C ALA A 584 -23.63 -3.42 9.24
N PRO A 585 -22.65 -2.70 8.68
CA PRO A 585 -22.31 -1.36 9.12
C PRO A 585 -23.41 -0.38 8.74
N ILE A 586 -23.57 0.68 9.54
CA ILE A 586 -24.52 1.75 9.26
C ILE A 586 -23.80 2.99 8.67
N PRO A 587 -24.48 3.88 7.94
CA PRO A 587 -23.85 5.08 7.40
C PRO A 587 -23.20 5.94 8.49
N PHE A 588 -21.96 6.39 8.23
CA PHE A 588 -21.16 7.18 9.17
C PHE A 588 -20.89 6.51 10.52
N GLN A 589 -20.92 5.18 10.59
CA GLN A 589 -20.72 4.48 11.87
C GLN A 589 -19.37 4.83 12.54
N HIS A 590 -18.34 5.08 11.75
CA HIS A 590 -17.01 5.50 12.22
C HIS A 590 -16.99 6.89 12.87
N ARG A 591 -18.02 7.73 12.64
CA ARG A 591 -18.15 9.06 13.27
C ARG A 591 -18.77 9.02 14.67
N HIS A 592 -19.34 7.88 15.10
CA HIS A 592 -19.85 7.77 16.45
C HIS A 592 -18.70 7.91 17.47
N GLY A 593 -18.91 8.67 18.54
CA GLY A 593 -17.88 8.93 19.57
C GLY A 593 -17.30 7.68 20.23
N GLU A 594 -17.98 6.55 20.09
CA GLU A 594 -17.61 5.24 20.64
C GLU A 594 -16.98 4.28 19.59
N TRP A 595 -16.60 4.74 18.39
CA TRP A 595 -16.10 3.84 17.33
C TRP A 595 -14.94 2.95 17.80
N ASN A 596 -13.91 3.55 18.42
CA ASN A 596 -12.76 2.81 18.93
C ASN A 596 -13.14 1.88 20.10
N HIS A 597 -14.10 2.30 20.93
CA HIS A 597 -14.61 1.46 22.01
C HIS A 597 -15.38 0.24 21.46
N LEU A 598 -16.21 0.45 20.42
CA LEU A 598 -16.97 -0.60 19.74
C LEU A 598 -16.05 -1.61 19.05
N LEU A 599 -15.02 -1.14 18.34
CA LEU A 599 -14.01 -2.00 17.73
C LEU A 599 -13.24 -2.81 18.79
N GLY A 600 -12.88 -2.18 19.91
CA GLY A 600 -12.25 -2.88 21.05
C GLY A 600 -13.16 -3.94 21.66
N LYS A 601 -14.47 -3.66 21.78
CA LYS A 601 -15.46 -4.65 22.21
C LYS A 601 -15.52 -5.85 21.25
N TYR A 602 -15.56 -5.61 19.95
CA TYR A 602 -15.58 -6.69 18.96
C TYR A 602 -14.28 -7.50 18.93
N ALA A 603 -13.12 -6.87 19.15
CA ALA A 603 -11.85 -7.58 19.33
C ALA A 603 -11.92 -8.57 20.51
N ASN A 604 -12.47 -8.13 21.64
CA ASN A 604 -12.63 -8.96 22.85
C ASN A 604 -13.61 -10.12 22.64
N GLU A 605 -14.69 -9.90 21.88
CA GLU A 605 -15.68 -10.93 21.53
C GLU A 605 -15.17 -11.92 20.46
N SER A 606 -13.97 -11.68 19.91
CA SER A 606 -13.44 -12.39 18.74
C SER A 606 -12.08 -13.09 18.98
N PRO A 607 -11.89 -13.89 20.05
CA PRO A 607 -10.58 -14.41 20.41
C PRO A 607 -9.95 -15.26 19.30
N CYS A 608 -8.62 -15.19 19.16
CA CYS A 608 -7.83 -16.06 18.30
C CYS A 608 -6.85 -16.86 19.17
N ARG A 609 -7.03 -18.18 19.27
CA ARG A 609 -6.20 -19.03 20.14
C ARG A 609 -4.76 -19.18 19.64
N SER A 610 -4.57 -19.16 18.32
CA SER A 610 -3.26 -19.32 17.69
C SER A 610 -2.38 -18.09 17.83
N TRP A 611 -2.99 -16.89 17.96
CA TRP A 611 -2.28 -15.62 18.14
C TRP A 611 -3.16 -14.61 18.88
N LEU A 612 -2.82 -14.30 20.13
CA LEU A 612 -3.78 -13.67 21.05
C LEU A 612 -4.04 -12.19 20.75
N SER A 613 -3.02 -11.47 20.28
CA SER A 613 -3.10 -10.06 19.89
C SER A 613 -3.77 -9.82 18.52
N LEU A 614 -4.03 -10.89 17.76
CA LEU A 614 -4.53 -10.79 16.38
C LEU A 614 -5.85 -10.02 16.26
N PRO A 615 -6.87 -10.24 17.12
CA PRO A 615 -8.11 -9.48 17.02
C PRO A 615 -7.87 -7.98 17.18
N ASN A 616 -7.03 -7.57 18.13
CA ASN A 616 -6.71 -6.16 18.36
C ASN A 616 -6.09 -5.52 17.11
N ARG A 617 -5.15 -6.22 16.45
CA ARG A 617 -4.54 -5.74 15.21
C ARG A 617 -5.53 -5.70 14.04
N PHE A 618 -6.38 -6.72 13.89
CA PHE A 618 -7.39 -6.76 12.83
C PHE A 618 -8.41 -5.62 12.95
N PHE A 619 -8.93 -5.35 14.16
CA PHE A 619 -9.88 -4.26 14.38
C PHE A 619 -9.21 -2.88 14.35
N ARG A 620 -7.94 -2.78 14.72
CA ARG A 620 -7.13 -1.57 14.50
C ARG A 620 -6.91 -1.29 13.00
N LEU A 621 -6.68 -2.31 12.18
CA LEU A 621 -6.62 -2.14 10.72
C LEU A 621 -7.94 -1.53 10.20
N ILE A 622 -9.10 -2.03 10.67
CA ILE A 622 -10.41 -1.46 10.33
C ILE A 622 -10.48 0.02 10.77
N GLU A 623 -10.06 0.35 11.99
CA GLU A 623 -9.98 1.74 12.45
C GLU A 623 -9.16 2.61 11.48
N GLN A 624 -7.95 2.16 11.12
CA GLN A 624 -7.06 2.90 10.22
C GLN A 624 -7.59 3.01 8.79
N ALA A 625 -8.33 2.02 8.31
CA ALA A 625 -8.95 2.04 6.98
C ALA A 625 -10.18 2.96 6.93
N THR A 626 -10.84 3.20 8.07
CA THR A 626 -12.12 3.93 8.17
C THR A 626 -12.00 5.37 8.70
N LEU A 627 -10.78 5.91 8.82
CA LEU A 627 -10.56 7.27 9.32
C LEU A 627 -11.33 8.34 8.52
N GLU A 628 -11.88 9.32 9.22
CA GLU A 628 -12.67 10.41 8.62
C GLU A 628 -11.86 11.18 7.56
N THR A 629 -10.62 11.55 7.90
CA THR A 629 -9.72 12.22 6.94
C THR A 629 -9.21 11.21 5.92
N GLN A 630 -9.68 11.31 4.67
CA GLN A 630 -9.34 10.41 3.57
C GLN A 630 -7.84 10.12 3.48
N LEU A 631 -6.98 11.15 3.40
CA LEU A 631 -5.53 11.01 3.24
C LEU A 631 -4.79 10.41 4.45
N LYS A 632 -5.45 10.24 5.60
CA LYS A 632 -4.86 9.56 6.77
C LYS A 632 -5.15 8.06 6.77
N ARG A 633 -6.08 7.58 5.95
CA ARG A 633 -6.43 6.15 5.88
C ARG A 633 -5.23 5.34 5.41
N TRP A 634 -5.17 4.10 5.86
CA TRP A 634 -4.26 3.13 5.26
C TRP A 634 -4.66 2.83 3.81
N GLY A 635 -3.67 2.79 2.92
CA GLY A 635 -3.87 2.36 1.55
C GLY A 635 -3.87 0.84 1.41
N MET A 636 -4.31 0.34 0.25
CA MET A 636 -4.49 -1.09 0.01
C MET A 636 -3.21 -1.92 0.22
N THR A 637 -2.04 -1.36 -0.07
CA THR A 637 -0.75 -2.05 0.16
C THR A 637 -0.46 -2.26 1.66
N GLN A 638 -0.78 -1.27 2.51
CA GLN A 638 -0.61 -1.39 3.96
C GLN A 638 -1.60 -2.40 4.54
N ILE A 639 -2.86 -2.33 4.11
CA ILE A 639 -3.92 -3.28 4.52
C ILE A 639 -3.51 -4.71 4.15
N HIS A 640 -3.12 -4.96 2.89
CA HIS A 640 -2.67 -6.27 2.43
C HIS A 640 -1.42 -6.76 3.19
N GLY A 641 -0.45 -5.88 3.46
CA GLY A 641 0.76 -6.21 4.22
C GLY A 641 0.50 -6.62 5.67
N GLU A 642 -0.41 -5.91 6.35
CA GLU A 642 -0.84 -6.25 7.70
C GLU A 642 -1.60 -7.59 7.72
N LEU A 643 -2.53 -7.81 6.79
CA LEU A 643 -3.27 -9.07 6.70
C LEU A 643 -2.35 -10.28 6.45
N LEU A 644 -1.35 -10.14 5.57
CA LEU A 644 -0.32 -11.16 5.35
C LEU A 644 0.49 -11.42 6.63
N SER A 645 0.81 -10.37 7.39
CA SER A 645 1.56 -10.50 8.65
C SER A 645 0.73 -11.24 9.71
N LEU A 646 -0.57 -10.97 9.81
CA LEU A 646 -1.49 -11.68 10.70
C LEU A 646 -1.68 -13.15 10.29
N GLN A 647 -1.77 -13.43 8.98
CA GLN A 647 -1.86 -14.81 8.49
C GLN A 647 -0.56 -15.57 8.78
N GLN A 648 0.61 -14.96 8.55
CA GLN A 648 1.89 -15.56 8.87
C GLN A 648 2.01 -15.85 10.37
N ALA A 649 1.49 -14.98 11.24
CA ALA A 649 1.49 -15.20 12.67
C ALA A 649 0.71 -16.46 13.10
N ILE A 650 -0.40 -16.77 12.41
CA ILE A 650 -1.15 -18.00 12.65
C ILE A 650 -0.45 -19.22 12.04
N LEU A 651 0.01 -19.12 10.78
CA LEU A 651 0.48 -20.28 10.03
C LEU A 651 1.93 -20.67 10.34
N ARG A 652 2.82 -19.68 10.59
CA ARG A 652 4.27 -19.87 10.75
C ARG A 652 4.87 -18.91 11.81
N PRO A 653 4.44 -18.97 13.07
CA PRO A 653 4.86 -18.03 14.12
C PRO A 653 6.38 -18.01 14.38
N ALA A 654 7.07 -19.15 14.26
CA ALA A 654 8.52 -19.24 14.50
C ALA A 654 9.38 -18.52 13.44
N GLU A 655 8.81 -18.26 12.26
CA GLU A 655 9.47 -17.56 11.16
C GLU A 655 9.28 -16.03 11.25
N LEU A 656 8.47 -15.54 12.19
CA LEU A 656 8.23 -14.10 12.35
C LEU A 656 9.50 -13.34 12.71
N ARG A 657 9.67 -12.18 12.08
CA ARG A 657 10.81 -11.27 12.33
C ARG A 657 10.40 -9.84 12.66
N SER A 658 9.11 -9.48 12.49
CA SER A 658 8.60 -8.16 12.87
C SER A 658 8.65 -8.00 14.40
N ALA A 659 9.43 -7.02 14.85
CA ALA A 659 9.48 -6.63 16.25
C ALA A 659 8.13 -6.09 16.72
N ASP A 660 7.42 -5.34 15.87
CA ASP A 660 6.12 -4.75 16.16
C ASP A 660 5.07 -5.82 16.52
N LEU A 661 4.94 -6.84 15.68
CA LEU A 661 3.97 -7.93 15.87
C LEU A 661 4.30 -8.82 17.07
N LEU A 662 5.59 -9.11 17.29
CA LEU A 662 6.04 -9.89 18.44
C LEU A 662 5.91 -9.11 19.76
N ALA A 663 6.20 -7.80 19.75
CA ALA A 663 6.09 -6.96 20.94
C ALA A 663 4.65 -6.83 21.42
N GLU A 664 3.70 -6.66 20.48
CA GLU A 664 2.28 -6.61 20.81
C GLU A 664 1.77 -7.96 21.33
N GLU A 665 2.23 -9.08 20.76
CA GLU A 665 1.86 -10.41 21.26
C GLU A 665 2.41 -10.67 22.67
N ILE A 666 3.66 -10.28 22.94
CA ILE A 666 4.25 -10.34 24.29
C ILE A 666 3.42 -9.49 25.24
N ALA A 667 3.04 -8.28 24.84
CA ALA A 667 2.22 -7.38 25.64
C ALA A 667 0.84 -7.98 25.94
N TYR A 668 0.14 -8.50 24.95
CA TYR A 668 -1.17 -9.13 25.14
C TYR A 668 -1.05 -10.33 26.09
N ARG A 669 -0.07 -11.21 25.88
CA ARG A 669 0.15 -12.40 26.73
C ARG A 669 0.47 -12.04 28.18
N SER A 670 1.14 -10.92 28.41
CA SER A 670 1.53 -10.48 29.75
C SER A 670 0.51 -9.58 30.45
N PHE A 671 -0.22 -8.75 29.72
CA PHE A 671 -1.12 -7.72 30.28
C PHE A 671 -2.61 -8.05 30.09
N GLY A 672 -2.94 -9.04 29.26
CA GLY A 672 -4.30 -9.29 28.80
C GLY A 672 -4.85 -8.11 28.00
N LEU A 673 -6.11 -7.75 28.23
CA LEU A 673 -6.81 -6.66 27.51
C LEU A 673 -6.50 -5.25 28.02
N GLY A 674 -5.69 -5.12 29.08
CA GLY A 674 -5.45 -3.85 29.78
C GLY A 674 -4.42 -2.91 29.13
N TYR A 675 -3.77 -3.31 28.03
CA TYR A 675 -2.74 -2.49 27.39
C TYR A 675 -3.31 -1.58 26.31
N LYS A 676 -2.68 -0.41 26.14
CA LYS A 676 -2.89 0.47 24.99
C LYS A 676 -1.67 0.39 24.08
N TRP A 677 -1.89 0.08 22.81
CA TRP A 677 -0.86 0.12 21.79
C TRP A 677 -0.80 1.50 21.15
N ASP A 678 0.37 2.13 21.20
CA ASP A 678 0.67 3.35 20.47
C ASP A 678 1.31 2.99 19.13
N VAL A 679 0.50 3.01 18.06
CA VAL A 679 0.92 2.69 16.68
C VAL A 679 2.08 3.57 16.24
N ASP A 680 2.04 4.85 16.61
CA ASP A 680 3.07 5.81 16.18
C ASP A 680 4.42 5.52 16.85
N LYS A 681 4.45 4.85 18.00
CA LYS A 681 5.69 4.54 18.73
C LYS A 681 6.06 3.06 18.75
N SER A 682 5.23 2.20 18.16
CA SER A 682 5.34 0.74 18.24
C SER A 682 5.58 0.25 19.68
N VAL A 683 4.74 0.73 20.61
CA VAL A 683 4.86 0.40 22.05
C VAL A 683 3.51 0.03 22.64
N ALA A 684 3.48 -1.08 23.39
CA ALA A 684 2.40 -1.37 24.31
C ALA A 684 2.67 -0.71 25.65
N ILE A 685 1.66 -0.05 26.22
CA ILE A 685 1.73 0.59 27.54
C ILE A 685 0.58 0.06 28.40
N MET A 686 0.90 -0.37 29.61
CA MET A 686 -0.06 -0.77 30.64
C MET A 686 0.22 0.04 31.91
N SER A 687 -0.83 0.53 32.57
CA SER A 687 -0.74 1.20 33.86
C SER A 687 -1.84 0.68 34.79
N SER A 688 -1.46 0.39 36.04
CA SER A 688 -2.34 -0.08 37.10
C SER A 688 -2.62 1.03 38.13
N PRO A 689 -3.79 1.04 38.79
CA PRO A 689 -4.05 1.88 39.96
C PRO A 689 -3.06 1.67 41.12
N THR A 690 -2.35 0.53 41.17
CA THR A 690 -1.35 0.20 42.20
C THR A 690 -0.02 0.93 42.01
N GLY A 691 0.14 1.72 40.93
CA GLY A 691 1.40 2.40 40.59
C GLY A 691 2.35 1.58 39.71
N LEU A 692 1.97 0.35 39.35
CA LEU A 692 2.68 -0.48 38.40
C LEU A 692 2.43 0.03 36.96
N THR A 693 3.49 0.23 36.21
CA THR A 693 3.47 0.55 34.79
C THR A 693 4.40 -0.38 34.03
N ALA A 694 3.97 -0.83 32.85
CA ALA A 694 4.78 -1.70 32.01
C ALA A 694 4.73 -1.25 30.55
N ARG A 695 5.84 -1.44 29.86
CA ARG A 695 6.03 -1.07 28.45
C ARG A 695 6.67 -2.23 27.70
N CYS A 696 6.21 -2.47 26.48
CA CYS A 696 6.83 -3.38 25.53
C CYS A 696 7.06 -2.61 24.22
N VAL A 697 8.32 -2.32 23.89
CA VAL A 697 8.74 -1.46 22.78
C VAL A 697 9.37 -2.31 21.69
N ALA A 698 8.90 -2.16 20.45
CA ALA A 698 9.52 -2.78 19.30
C ALA A 698 10.64 -1.90 18.73
N HIS A 699 11.82 -2.49 18.52
CA HIS A 699 12.95 -1.87 17.85
C HIS A 699 13.23 -2.61 16.54
N GLU A 700 12.59 -2.19 15.45
CA GLU A 700 12.70 -2.85 14.15
C GLU A 700 14.14 -2.79 13.58
N ARG A 701 14.85 -1.66 13.72
CA ARG A 701 16.24 -1.51 13.27
C ARG A 701 17.19 -2.53 13.92
N ASP A 702 17.04 -2.73 15.23
CA ASP A 702 17.89 -3.63 16.02
C ASP A 702 17.35 -5.07 16.05
N ARG A 703 16.17 -5.31 15.46
CA ARG A 703 15.42 -6.57 15.53
C ARG A 703 15.32 -7.08 16.95
N SER A 704 14.88 -6.19 17.84
CA SER A 704 14.75 -6.49 19.26
C SER A 704 13.49 -5.91 19.86
N ILE A 705 13.10 -6.46 21.00
CA ILE A 705 11.95 -6.03 21.79
C ILE A 705 12.50 -5.69 23.16
N ALA A 706 12.24 -4.47 23.60
CA ALA A 706 12.62 -3.99 24.92
C ALA A 706 11.40 -3.93 25.82
N ILE A 707 11.54 -4.40 27.06
CA ILE A 707 10.53 -4.21 28.10
C ILE A 707 11.06 -3.28 29.18
N GLU A 708 10.15 -2.51 29.75
CA GLU A 708 10.38 -1.72 30.95
C GLU A 708 9.17 -1.94 31.87
N ALA A 709 9.42 -2.43 33.09
CA ALA A 709 8.41 -2.54 34.13
C ALA A 709 8.87 -1.70 35.31
N SER A 710 8.00 -0.80 35.78
CA SER A 710 8.28 0.07 36.89
C SER A 710 7.11 0.14 37.85
N TRP A 711 7.40 0.20 39.14
CA TRP A 711 6.42 0.48 40.16
C TRP A 711 6.82 1.75 40.88
N LYS A 712 5.86 2.66 41.07
CA LYS A 712 6.05 3.92 41.80
C LYS A 712 5.02 4.06 42.90
N LYS A 713 5.49 4.48 44.08
CA LYS A 713 4.65 4.75 45.25
C LYS A 713 3.56 5.77 44.94
N THR A 714 2.30 5.40 45.21
CA THR A 714 1.10 6.21 44.92
C THR A 714 0.50 6.87 46.16
N GLY A 715 0.94 6.50 47.36
CA GLY A 715 0.54 7.12 48.64
C GLY A 715 -0.62 6.42 49.35
N LYS A 716 -1.19 5.36 48.77
CA LYS A 716 -2.21 4.49 49.40
C LYS A 716 -1.61 3.28 50.11
N GLU A 717 -0.32 3.03 49.94
CA GLU A 717 0.35 1.83 50.47
C GLU A 717 0.66 2.00 51.96
N GLN A 718 0.22 1.05 52.79
CA GLN A 718 0.62 1.04 54.18
C GLN A 718 2.11 0.65 54.31
N HIS A 719 2.75 1.17 55.37
CA HIS A 719 3.82 0.53 56.15
C HIS A 719 5.28 0.98 56.02
N ALA A 720 5.91 0.89 57.20
CA ALA A 720 7.30 1.12 57.57
C ALA A 720 8.36 0.23 56.87
N ARG A 721 8.01 -0.61 55.89
CA ARG A 721 8.91 -1.59 55.24
C ARG A 721 8.99 -1.51 53.70
N ILE A 722 8.34 -0.53 53.06
CA ILE A 722 8.36 -0.33 51.60
C ILE A 722 9.79 -0.27 51.04
N LYS A 723 10.73 0.37 51.74
CA LYS A 723 12.13 0.43 51.31
C LYS A 723 12.72 -0.97 51.14
N GLN A 724 12.54 -1.87 52.10
CA GLN A 724 13.07 -3.23 52.05
C GLN A 724 12.38 -4.08 50.98
N TRP A 725 11.08 -3.89 50.79
CA TRP A 725 10.33 -4.54 49.70
C TRP A 725 10.86 -4.12 48.32
N ILE A 726 11.08 -2.82 48.06
CA ILE A 726 11.63 -2.31 46.79
C ILE A 726 12.94 -3.01 46.40
N PHE A 727 13.84 -3.21 47.36
CA PHE A 727 15.12 -3.91 47.11
C PHE A 727 14.89 -5.37 46.69
N ASN A 728 14.06 -6.10 47.44
CA ASN A 728 13.76 -7.50 47.16
C ASN A 728 12.98 -7.67 45.84
N ALA A 729 12.03 -6.79 45.57
CA ALA A 729 11.22 -6.77 44.36
C ALA A 729 12.08 -6.61 43.11
N ALA A 730 13.01 -5.64 43.12
CA ALA A 730 13.96 -5.40 42.03
C ALA A 730 14.82 -6.66 41.73
N ASP A 731 15.39 -7.28 42.76
CA ASP A 731 16.29 -8.42 42.58
C ASP A 731 15.52 -9.68 42.13
N ASN A 732 14.31 -9.91 42.68
CA ASN A 732 13.45 -11.01 42.27
C ASN A 732 13.00 -10.83 40.82
N ALA A 733 12.46 -9.67 40.45
CA ALA A 733 12.03 -9.33 39.10
C ALA A 733 13.18 -9.52 38.08
N ARG A 734 14.37 -9.02 38.40
CA ARG A 734 15.58 -9.23 37.58
C ARG A 734 15.91 -10.72 37.39
N SER A 735 15.83 -11.51 38.46
CA SER A 735 16.09 -12.96 38.42
C SER A 735 15.09 -13.70 37.52
N GLN A 736 13.80 -13.32 37.53
CA GLN A 736 12.79 -13.94 36.68
C GLN A 736 13.07 -13.74 35.20
N LEU A 737 13.47 -12.52 34.81
CA LEU A 737 13.81 -12.21 33.42
C LEU A 737 15.09 -12.95 32.97
N GLN A 738 16.14 -12.98 33.80
CA GLN A 738 17.39 -13.69 33.49
C GLN A 738 17.19 -15.20 33.25
N LYS A 739 16.21 -15.82 33.92
CA LYS A 739 15.86 -17.23 33.73
C LYS A 739 15.01 -17.50 32.49
N SER A 740 14.53 -16.47 31.81
CA SER A 740 13.47 -16.57 30.81
C SER A 740 13.87 -16.04 29.43
N SER A 741 15.13 -16.28 29.03
CA SER A 741 15.72 -15.90 27.73
C SER A 741 15.82 -14.40 27.44
N TRP A 742 15.53 -13.53 28.41
CA TRP A 742 15.77 -12.10 28.30
C TRP A 742 17.26 -11.78 28.49
N SER A 743 17.74 -10.80 27.73
CA SER A 743 19.13 -10.33 27.74
C SER A 743 19.22 -8.87 28.21
N LYS A 744 20.44 -8.41 28.53
CA LYS A 744 20.71 -7.03 28.99
C LYS A 744 19.79 -6.58 30.14
N VAL A 745 19.50 -7.49 31.07
CA VAL A 745 18.58 -7.23 32.18
C VAL A 745 19.22 -6.25 33.17
N THR A 746 18.60 -5.10 33.36
CA THR A 746 19.05 -4.04 34.28
C THR A 746 17.92 -3.67 35.22
N SER A 747 18.27 -3.14 36.39
CA SER A 747 17.31 -2.66 37.38
C SER A 747 17.81 -1.37 38.00
N ASP A 748 16.94 -0.39 38.13
CA ASP A 748 17.17 0.88 38.81
C ASP A 748 16.15 1.03 39.96
N ARG A 749 16.56 1.63 41.07
CA ARG A 749 15.73 1.71 42.29
C ARG A 749 16.08 2.90 43.16
N ASN A 750 15.06 3.54 43.70
CA ASN A 750 15.16 4.60 44.71
C ASN A 750 14.18 4.36 45.87
N GLN A 751 14.00 5.34 46.77
CA GLN A 751 13.17 5.16 47.97
C GLN A 751 11.65 5.06 47.68
N SER A 752 11.22 5.33 46.44
CA SER A 752 9.82 5.43 46.04
C SER A 752 9.50 4.74 44.72
N GLU A 753 10.49 4.17 44.05
CA GLU A 753 10.36 3.64 42.69
C GLU A 753 11.35 2.50 42.45
N VAL A 754 10.91 1.49 41.70
CA VAL A 754 11.73 0.43 41.15
C VAL A 754 11.42 0.32 39.66
N THR A 755 12.45 0.14 38.84
CA THR A 755 12.33 -0.10 37.41
C THR A 755 13.24 -1.24 36.99
N VAL A 756 12.71 -2.16 36.18
CA VAL A 756 13.46 -3.26 35.57
C VAL A 756 13.31 -3.17 34.06
N ARG A 757 14.42 -3.34 33.35
CA ARG A 757 14.49 -3.30 31.88
C ARG A 757 15.15 -4.55 31.35
N ALA A 758 14.69 -5.04 30.22
CA ALA A 758 15.32 -6.15 29.51
C ALA A 758 15.07 -6.09 28.01
N ILE A 759 15.88 -6.81 27.24
CA ILE A 759 15.81 -6.84 25.78
C ILE A 759 15.84 -8.30 25.30
N VAL A 760 15.07 -8.62 24.26
CA VAL A 760 15.13 -9.92 23.58
C VAL A 760 15.18 -9.71 22.07
N SER A 761 15.87 -10.59 21.34
CA SER A 761 15.88 -10.54 19.87
C SER A 761 14.54 -11.03 19.31
N THR A 762 14.15 -10.59 18.11
CA THR A 762 12.92 -11.07 17.46
C THR A 762 12.95 -12.57 17.16
N GLU A 763 14.12 -13.12 16.83
CA GLU A 763 14.29 -14.56 16.60
C GLU A 763 14.03 -15.37 17.88
N THR A 764 14.65 -14.97 18.99
CA THR A 764 14.44 -15.61 20.30
C THR A 764 12.99 -15.46 20.75
N ALA A 765 12.39 -14.28 20.52
CA ALA A 765 10.98 -14.02 20.82
C ALA A 765 10.02 -14.94 20.05
N ALA A 766 10.25 -15.12 18.74
CA ALA A 766 9.43 -15.99 17.91
C ALA A 766 9.55 -17.47 18.32
N GLN A 767 10.75 -17.94 18.69
CA GLN A 767 10.99 -19.34 19.07
C GLN A 767 10.58 -19.68 20.52
N HIS A 768 10.69 -18.72 21.45
CA HIS A 768 10.51 -18.95 22.88
C HIS A 768 9.42 -18.06 23.51
N MET A 769 8.40 -17.70 22.74
CA MET A 769 7.32 -16.78 23.13
C MET A 769 6.76 -17.09 24.52
N ASN A 770 6.36 -18.34 24.79
CA ASN A 770 5.76 -18.72 26.07
C ASN A 770 6.71 -18.55 27.27
N THR A 771 7.99 -18.87 27.11
CA THR A 771 9.01 -18.71 28.15
C THR A 771 9.23 -17.23 28.46
N ILE A 772 9.34 -16.42 27.41
CA ILE A 772 9.57 -14.97 27.49
C ILE A 772 8.41 -14.27 28.19
N THR A 773 7.16 -14.61 27.81
CA THR A 773 5.97 -14.01 28.41
C THR A 773 5.76 -14.49 29.85
N SER A 774 5.99 -15.78 30.14
CA SER A 774 5.94 -16.28 31.52
C SER A 774 6.95 -15.59 32.44
N GLY A 775 8.17 -15.36 31.94
CA GLY A 775 9.18 -14.59 32.67
C GLY A 775 8.77 -13.15 32.91
N PHE A 776 8.14 -12.52 31.92
CA PHE A 776 7.67 -11.14 32.05
C PHE A 776 6.49 -11.02 33.03
N ILE A 777 5.52 -11.94 33.00
CA ILE A 777 4.43 -12.01 33.98
C ILE A 777 5.00 -12.11 35.41
N LYS A 778 5.90 -13.05 35.66
CA LYS A 778 6.54 -13.21 36.99
C LYS A 778 7.34 -11.97 37.40
N CYS A 779 7.91 -11.25 36.44
CA CYS A 779 8.56 -9.96 36.71
C CYS A 779 7.55 -8.90 37.15
N LEU A 780 6.38 -8.83 36.52
CA LEU A 780 5.31 -7.91 36.90
C LEU A 780 4.75 -8.26 38.28
N ASP A 781 4.49 -9.55 38.54
CA ASP A 781 4.02 -10.03 39.84
C ASP A 781 5.01 -9.68 40.96
N ALA A 782 6.32 -9.81 40.70
CA ALA A 782 7.36 -9.43 41.66
C ALA A 782 7.41 -7.92 41.94
N LEU A 783 6.92 -7.09 41.02
CA LEU A 783 6.87 -5.63 41.13
C LEU A 783 5.50 -5.12 41.60
N ASN A 784 4.52 -6.00 41.79
CA ASN A 784 3.24 -5.65 42.38
C ASN A 784 3.32 -5.87 43.91
N PRO A 785 3.07 -4.84 44.74
CA PRO A 785 3.13 -4.98 46.20
C PRO A 785 1.94 -5.74 46.79
N ASP A 786 0.84 -5.87 46.04
CA ASP A 786 -0.32 -6.71 46.32
C ASP A 786 -0.14 -8.11 45.73
#